data_AF-A0AAE1HS50-F1
#
_entry.id   AF-A0AAE1HS50-F1
#
_cell.length_a   1.000
_cell.length_b   1.000
_cell.length_c   1.000
_cell.angle_alpha   90.00
_cell.angle_beta   90.00
_cell.angle_gamma   90.00
#
_symmetry.space_group_name_H-M   'P 1'
#
loop_
_entity.id
_entity.type
_entity.pdbx_description
1 polymer ?
#
loop_
_entity_poly.entity_id
_entity_poly.type
_entity_poly.pdbx_seq_one_letter_code
_entity_poly.pdbx_strand_id
1 'polypeptide(L)'
;MENEENSRARARARRKARYRRLKHEGNKRRRVEHQSDPESSEHESATETSASEVSTGFSDEENECQPIGAGTFADSNQEADEEAGDGGHDEQSNESDAEGPGNVNDIVSIEEEENVERDSAGGGSEDHSELQSNVSDGERAHQGDVSDTSGNDSHSDGHRSDVESEGSEDYLAHSDSGSESEESEAENSEDSHEEGNSESSLEESDEDDVDDDMEGNEPIYPGAQITLHESLLSIFTLLFVENLSGALITKVLQLIALHCPDGSIVKRTLHTFRAYFSKLGESLLVFHFFCSECKYPLKTKTSRCLKCKKNSDVSYFLELPLLQQLQNLFSRNDFYQNLQYRFKADRKYHSDNIEDIYDGEIYKGQMENGFLQNMSNISFMWYSDGVSIFKSSSFSIWPLCLVINELPYKMRTLPENILLVGLWFGKGKPSPNVFFKPLQKNMKTFTQDGHTFKLPDNSLVLVKGKIICGTCDLPAKCNFLLFKQFNSYFGCPKCMIAGGRAAVNNSTVQVYPYSANIQQRTHEETVQYAREALEERKNNKDASVYGVKGPSLLLKLVPDIIKCTAIDIMHGVFWGVCKMLMKLWFSSTYSTMPWSIHHLTGILDEKLKKIKSPSFVQRAPRQLKDMKFWKASEYKLFLLYYSVPLLKNVLSEVYLKHHCLLVSAIYLLSQDSISPSPKIPWTPWNSMISFPWIERRSAAKEPYFHGKYLTWKWAKTTWRVILHGEMSPMTFLDVPWLMGTLMGFLDWALAQVQTASKLLMSYVSDFARLYALRFLGMNVHQLIHLSDQVLDLGPLWVYTCAFLENYNGKINKFFHGTQHIAMQICSTASMFMQIPVFKRMLPPDSKVKGFCDKLKNWRKPFKIADVIDDYSYAVGTYSFNMRDIRDTGNVVQRCLNKFSGSCSIFYRLRKNGVMYFSEEYGRLSSRKKSSFIQFLDGETKQLGCILRFVRWSNCRNLCDVKCRDCPAQFFATVKVYERDFWFAHEYRNVRLSYMCKVTCSNRVVAIDVQSIISLCFFYEANGDMFIVTPINRLEIE
;
A
#
# COMPACT_ATOMS: atom_id res chain seq x y z
N MET A 1 48.95 -32.03 -3.62
CA MET A 1 47.57 -31.58 -3.31
C MET A 1 46.76 -32.71 -2.66
N GLU A 2 46.47 -33.84 -3.31
CA GLU A 2 45.61 -34.92 -2.77
C GLU A 2 45.96 -35.41 -1.34
N ASN A 3 47.24 -35.57 -1.00
CA ASN A 3 47.65 -35.97 0.37
C ASN A 3 47.26 -34.93 1.42
N GLU A 4 47.26 -33.65 1.06
CA GLU A 4 46.87 -32.55 1.93
C GLU A 4 45.34 -32.47 2.05
N GLU A 5 44.63 -32.70 0.95
CA GLU A 5 43.16 -32.79 0.95
C GLU A 5 42.65 -33.99 1.74
N ASN A 6 43.30 -35.16 1.62
CA ASN A 6 43.07 -36.32 2.48
C ASN A 6 43.38 -36.02 3.96
N SER A 7 44.42 -35.23 4.26
CA SER A 7 44.70 -34.76 5.62
C SER A 7 43.57 -33.87 6.16
N ARG A 8 43.15 -32.87 5.38
CA ARG A 8 42.03 -31.96 5.68
C ARG A 8 40.70 -32.74 5.85
N ALA A 9 40.45 -33.76 5.03
CA ALA A 9 39.29 -34.65 5.13
C ALA A 9 39.32 -35.50 6.42
N ARG A 10 40.46 -36.13 6.74
CA ARG A 10 40.66 -36.89 7.99
C ARG A 10 40.52 -35.99 9.22
N ALA A 11 40.97 -34.74 9.17
CA ALA A 11 40.77 -33.74 10.22
C ALA A 11 39.29 -33.36 10.40
N ARG A 12 38.56 -33.11 9.30
CA ARG A 12 37.11 -32.86 9.30
C ARG A 12 36.32 -34.04 9.88
N ALA A 13 36.69 -35.28 9.54
CA ALA A 13 36.10 -36.50 10.10
C ALA A 13 36.35 -36.62 11.62
N ARG A 14 37.60 -36.39 12.08
CA ARG A 14 37.96 -36.38 13.50
C ARG A 14 37.19 -35.31 14.29
N ARG A 15 37.01 -34.09 13.76
CA ARG A 15 36.18 -33.03 14.37
C ARG A 15 34.70 -33.46 14.47
N LYS A 16 34.09 -34.02 13.41
CA LYS A 16 32.71 -34.57 13.46
C LYS A 16 32.56 -35.71 14.49
N ALA A 17 33.56 -36.59 14.61
CA ALA A 17 33.57 -37.68 15.60
C ALA A 17 33.64 -37.14 17.05
N ARG A 18 34.53 -36.17 17.33
CA ARG A 18 34.64 -35.54 18.66
C ARG A 18 33.33 -34.85 19.06
N TYR A 19 32.69 -34.12 18.15
CA TYR A 19 31.40 -33.47 18.40
C TYR A 19 30.29 -34.47 18.71
N ARG A 20 30.21 -35.59 17.95
CA ARG A 20 29.25 -36.67 18.24
C ARG A 20 29.49 -37.30 19.62
N ARG A 21 30.75 -37.53 20.01
CA ARG A 21 31.09 -38.11 21.33
C ARG A 21 30.69 -37.18 22.49
N LEU A 22 31.05 -35.89 22.41
CA LEU A 22 30.66 -34.88 23.41
C LEU A 22 29.13 -34.74 23.54
N LYS A 23 28.39 -34.76 22.43
CA LYS A 23 26.91 -34.73 22.45
C LYS A 23 26.33 -35.99 23.11
N HIS A 24 26.99 -37.14 22.97
CA HIS A 24 26.57 -38.39 23.59
C HIS A 24 26.90 -38.46 25.09
N GLU A 25 27.99 -37.83 25.52
CA GLU A 25 28.38 -37.68 26.94
C GLU A 25 27.47 -36.69 27.68
N GLY A 26 27.12 -35.56 27.05
CA GLY A 26 26.13 -34.62 27.59
C GLY A 26 24.74 -35.26 27.78
N ASN A 27 24.30 -36.09 26.81
CA ASN A 27 23.07 -36.87 26.94
C ASN A 27 23.17 -38.02 27.95
N LYS A 28 24.38 -38.50 28.30
CA LYS A 28 24.55 -39.45 29.42
C LYS A 28 24.42 -38.75 30.78
N ARG A 29 25.05 -37.59 30.99
CA ARG A 29 24.94 -36.84 32.26
C ARG A 29 23.49 -36.51 32.61
N ARG A 30 22.74 -35.93 31.65
CA ARG A 30 21.29 -35.63 31.79
C ARG A 30 20.39 -36.85 32.00
N ARG A 31 20.89 -38.09 31.91
CA ARG A 31 20.14 -39.32 32.18
C ARG A 31 20.51 -39.99 33.50
N VAL A 32 21.55 -39.49 34.20
CA VAL A 32 21.93 -39.94 35.55
C VAL A 32 21.29 -39.06 36.62
N GLU A 33 21.10 -37.75 36.34
CA GLU A 33 20.46 -36.76 37.24
C GLU A 33 18.93 -36.95 37.42
N HIS A 34 18.37 -38.11 37.05
CA HIS A 34 16.93 -38.40 37.04
C HIS A 34 16.55 -39.81 37.55
N GLN A 35 17.46 -40.56 38.18
CA GLN A 35 17.13 -41.81 38.87
C GLN A 35 17.97 -41.99 40.15
N SER A 36 17.49 -41.43 41.27
CA SER A 36 17.99 -41.73 42.62
C SER A 36 17.01 -41.24 43.70
N ASP A 37 15.94 -41.98 43.93
CA ASP A 37 15.26 -42.00 45.24
C ASP A 37 16.11 -42.83 46.23
N PRO A 38 15.93 -42.60 47.54
CA PRO A 38 15.77 -43.74 48.44
C PRO A 38 14.54 -43.62 49.35
N GLU A 39 13.95 -44.76 49.68
CA GLU A 39 12.78 -44.89 50.56
C GLU A 39 13.19 -45.01 52.04
N SER A 40 12.21 -44.76 52.93
CA SER A 40 12.14 -45.26 54.33
C SER A 40 13.18 -44.75 55.36
N SER A 41 12.92 -44.75 56.67
CA SER A 41 11.67 -44.62 57.45
C SER A 41 12.02 -44.54 58.94
N GLU A 42 11.44 -43.62 59.72
CA GLU A 42 11.38 -43.76 61.19
C GLU A 42 10.23 -42.93 61.80
N HIS A 43 9.75 -43.32 62.98
CA HIS A 43 8.46 -42.91 63.54
C HIS A 43 8.58 -41.92 64.72
N GLU A 44 7.72 -40.89 64.69
CA GLU A 44 6.87 -40.36 65.78
C GLU A 44 7.36 -40.12 67.23
N SER A 45 6.57 -39.28 67.91
CA SER A 45 6.58 -38.95 69.36
C SER A 45 7.67 -37.95 69.81
N ALA A 46 7.42 -37.01 70.74
CA ALA A 46 6.20 -36.77 71.53
C ALA A 46 6.02 -35.28 71.94
N THR A 47 4.77 -34.80 71.78
CA THR A 47 3.94 -34.01 72.72
C THR A 47 4.42 -32.77 73.52
N GLU A 48 3.48 -31.81 73.57
CA GLU A 48 3.00 -31.07 74.77
C GLU A 48 3.60 -29.72 75.23
N THR A 49 2.79 -28.67 74.99
CA THR A 49 2.31 -27.63 75.94
C THR A 49 3.24 -26.98 76.98
N SER A 50 3.22 -25.63 77.02
CA SER A 50 2.46 -24.90 78.07
C SER A 50 2.37 -23.38 77.88
N ALA A 51 1.18 -22.85 78.23
CA ALA A 51 0.84 -21.58 78.91
C ALA A 51 1.46 -20.18 78.58
N SER A 52 0.57 -19.17 78.73
CA SER A 52 0.79 -17.81 79.27
C SER A 52 1.60 -16.78 78.43
N GLU A 53 1.37 -15.45 78.50
CA GLU A 53 0.27 -14.64 79.09
C GLU A 53 0.24 -13.18 78.54
N VAL A 54 -0.59 -12.33 79.16
CA VAL A 54 -0.60 -10.85 79.13
C VAL A 54 -1.32 -10.14 77.96
N SER A 55 -2.30 -9.32 78.33
CA SER A 55 -2.99 -8.30 77.54
C SER A 55 -2.72 -6.89 78.11
N THR A 56 -3.01 -5.80 77.37
CA THR A 56 -3.35 -4.44 77.91
C THR A 56 -3.65 -3.43 76.78
N GLY A 57 -4.38 -2.33 77.08
CA GLY A 57 -4.56 -1.16 76.20
C GLY A 57 -5.70 -1.28 75.18
N PHE A 58 -6.95 -0.80 75.34
CA PHE A 58 -7.51 0.54 75.67
C PHE A 58 -7.37 1.63 74.58
N SER A 59 -8.54 2.08 74.05
CA SER A 59 -9.03 3.46 73.79
C SER A 59 -8.11 4.57 73.22
N ASP A 60 -8.55 5.61 72.51
CA ASP A 60 -9.73 6.04 71.72
C ASP A 60 -9.34 7.44 71.11
N GLU A 61 -10.08 8.24 70.34
CA GLU A 61 -11.47 8.31 69.84
C GLU A 61 -11.39 8.63 68.30
N GLU A 62 -12.21 9.33 67.50
CA GLU A 62 -13.45 10.15 67.54
C GLU A 62 -14.27 9.77 66.26
N ASN A 63 -15.60 9.65 66.25
CA ASN A 63 -16.70 10.64 66.31
C ASN A 63 -16.99 11.36 64.96
N GLU A 64 -18.23 11.41 64.43
CA GLU A 64 -19.49 10.84 64.95
C GLU A 64 -20.62 10.63 63.90
N CYS A 65 -21.71 9.99 64.34
CA CYS A 65 -23.12 10.10 63.89
C CYS A 65 -23.55 9.75 62.44
N GLN A 66 -23.82 8.44 62.22
CA GLN A 66 -25.16 7.79 62.16
C GLN A 66 -26.49 8.64 62.11
N PRO A 67 -27.71 8.06 61.89
CA PRO A 67 -28.06 6.63 61.68
C PRO A 67 -29.05 6.28 60.52
N ILE A 68 -29.14 4.96 60.35
CA ILE A 68 -30.19 4.08 59.77
C ILE A 68 -31.65 4.55 59.97
N GLY A 69 -32.52 4.20 59.01
CA GLY A 69 -33.97 4.05 59.21
C GLY A 69 -34.53 2.87 58.41
N ALA A 70 -35.40 2.06 59.03
CA ALA A 70 -36.12 0.95 58.38
C ALA A 70 -37.64 1.17 58.48
N GLY A 71 -38.40 0.71 57.48
CA GLY A 71 -39.86 0.89 57.43
C GLY A 71 -40.55 -0.23 56.65
N THR A 72 -41.74 -0.62 57.11
CA THR A 72 -42.56 -1.73 56.59
C THR A 72 -43.98 -1.26 56.28
N PHE A 73 -44.77 -2.18 55.69
CA PHE A 73 -46.24 -2.21 55.57
C PHE A 73 -46.98 -1.54 54.39
N ALA A 74 -48.07 -2.25 54.05
CA ALA A 74 -49.36 -1.81 53.50
C ALA A 74 -49.53 -1.52 51.99
N ASP A 75 -50.22 -2.46 51.35
CA ASP A 75 -51.38 -2.31 50.44
C ASP A 75 -51.90 -0.87 50.18
N SER A 76 -52.39 -0.54 48.98
CA SER A 76 -53.71 -1.03 48.55
C SER A 76 -54.14 -0.65 47.12
N ASN A 77 -54.88 -1.59 46.50
CA ASN A 77 -56.11 -1.46 45.69
C ASN A 77 -56.23 -0.58 44.42
N GLN A 78 -56.81 -1.23 43.38
CA GLN A 78 -57.91 -0.77 42.50
C GLN A 78 -57.63 0.44 41.56
N GLU A 79 -58.28 0.71 40.42
CA GLU A 79 -59.26 0.11 39.47
C GLU A 79 -59.30 1.12 38.28
N ALA A 80 -59.86 0.92 37.08
CA ALA A 80 -60.21 -0.21 36.22
C ALA A 80 -60.58 0.37 34.81
N ASP A 81 -60.95 -0.49 33.85
CA ASP A 81 -61.92 -0.23 32.75
C ASP A 81 -61.58 0.85 31.67
N GLU A 82 -62.09 0.83 30.41
CA GLU A 82 -62.77 -0.23 29.63
C GLU A 82 -62.64 0.05 28.10
N GLU A 83 -63.33 -0.78 27.29
CA GLU A 83 -63.64 -0.67 25.85
C GLU A 83 -62.51 -0.85 24.80
N ALA A 84 -62.74 -1.39 23.59
CA ALA A 84 -63.52 -2.53 23.04
C ALA A 84 -63.70 -2.35 21.51
N GLY A 85 -64.04 -3.42 20.78
CA GLY A 85 -64.26 -3.42 19.32
C GLY A 85 -63.08 -4.02 18.53
N ASP A 86 -63.03 -5.27 18.07
CA ASP A 86 -63.98 -6.36 17.74
C ASP A 86 -64.11 -6.60 16.21
N GLY A 87 -64.29 -7.88 15.83
CA GLY A 87 -64.42 -8.39 14.46
C GLY A 87 -63.10 -8.75 13.75
N GLY A 88 -62.78 -10.01 13.44
CA GLY A 88 -63.41 -11.29 13.82
C GLY A 88 -63.30 -12.36 12.71
N HIS A 89 -63.00 -13.61 13.10
CA HIS A 89 -63.18 -14.86 12.34
C HIS A 89 -62.34 -15.07 11.03
N ASP A 90 -61.96 -16.29 10.62
CA ASP A 90 -62.12 -17.61 11.26
C ASP A 90 -61.05 -18.64 10.85
N GLU A 91 -61.01 -19.75 11.60
CA GLU A 91 -60.55 -21.12 11.27
C GLU A 91 -59.16 -21.40 10.61
N GLN A 92 -58.57 -22.59 10.76
CA GLN A 92 -58.24 -23.44 11.92
C GLN A 92 -57.48 -24.69 11.40
N SER A 93 -56.67 -25.33 12.27
CA SER A 93 -56.29 -26.75 12.20
C SER A 93 -55.37 -27.22 11.03
N ASN A 94 -54.55 -28.27 11.14
CA ASN A 94 -54.12 -29.02 12.33
C ASN A 94 -52.79 -29.79 12.07
N GLU A 95 -52.09 -30.12 13.16
CA GLU A 95 -51.34 -31.38 13.41
C GLU A 95 -50.19 -31.83 12.46
N SER A 96 -49.22 -32.64 12.89
CA SER A 96 -48.65 -32.92 14.23
C SER A 96 -47.30 -33.65 14.08
N ASP A 97 -46.59 -33.85 15.20
CA ASP A 97 -45.32 -34.57 15.28
C ASP A 97 -45.45 -36.10 15.07
N ALA A 98 -44.41 -36.74 14.49
CA ALA A 98 -43.88 -38.02 14.97
C ALA A 98 -42.54 -38.43 14.29
N GLU A 99 -41.52 -38.62 15.14
CA GLU A 99 -40.54 -39.73 15.22
C GLU A 99 -40.03 -40.54 14.00
N GLY A 100 -38.80 -41.06 14.13
CA GLY A 100 -38.25 -42.15 13.30
C GLY A 100 -38.67 -43.55 13.84
N PRO A 101 -37.85 -44.61 13.79
CA PRO A 101 -36.44 -44.72 13.36
C PRO A 101 -36.20 -45.90 12.38
N GLY A 102 -34.95 -46.39 12.23
CA GLY A 102 -34.72 -47.80 11.89
C GLY A 102 -33.53 -48.13 10.97
N ASN A 103 -32.56 -48.89 11.50
CA ASN A 103 -31.63 -49.71 10.69
C ASN A 103 -32.36 -50.94 10.12
N VAL A 104 -31.79 -51.57 9.07
CA VAL A 104 -31.12 -52.90 9.14
C VAL A 104 -30.54 -53.26 7.77
N ASN A 105 -29.51 -54.12 7.75
CA ASN A 105 -28.86 -54.62 6.53
C ASN A 105 -29.74 -55.67 5.82
N ASP A 106 -29.39 -56.06 4.59
CA ASP A 106 -28.91 -57.44 4.39
C ASP A 106 -28.09 -57.60 3.09
N ILE A 107 -27.52 -58.79 2.91
CA ILE A 107 -26.47 -59.13 1.93
C ILE A 107 -26.93 -60.37 1.12
N VAL A 108 -26.16 -60.76 0.10
CA VAL A 108 -26.14 -62.07 -0.62
C VAL A 108 -27.01 -62.14 -1.88
N SER A 109 -26.60 -62.72 -3.03
CA SER A 109 -25.30 -62.92 -3.75
C SER A 109 -25.65 -63.65 -5.10
N ILE A 110 -24.64 -64.03 -5.91
CA ILE A 110 -24.69 -65.07 -6.99
C ILE A 110 -25.42 -64.60 -8.28
N GLU A 111 -25.07 -64.96 -9.53
CA GLU A 111 -23.98 -65.71 -10.22
C GLU A 111 -23.28 -64.70 -11.21
N GLU A 112 -22.03 -64.80 -11.71
CA GLU A 112 -21.34 -65.86 -12.50
C GLU A 112 -21.97 -66.10 -13.90
N GLU A 113 -21.26 -66.31 -15.02
CA GLU A 113 -19.90 -66.83 -15.28
C GLU A 113 -19.30 -66.35 -16.65
N GLU A 114 -17.97 -66.48 -16.83
CA GLU A 114 -17.16 -66.83 -18.04
C GLU A 114 -17.35 -66.21 -19.48
N ASN A 115 -16.42 -66.32 -20.47
CA ASN A 115 -14.93 -66.24 -20.55
C ASN A 115 -14.48 -66.29 -22.08
N VAL A 116 -13.15 -66.33 -22.36
CA VAL A 116 -12.44 -66.77 -23.60
C VAL A 116 -12.22 -65.79 -24.80
N GLU A 117 -10.92 -65.54 -25.08
CA GLU A 117 -10.10 -65.50 -26.34
C GLU A 117 -10.74 -65.30 -27.76
N ARG A 118 -10.04 -64.94 -28.86
CA ARG A 118 -8.64 -65.21 -29.29
C ARG A 118 -8.14 -64.28 -30.44
N ASP A 119 -6.85 -64.42 -30.79
CA ASP A 119 -6.02 -63.69 -31.77
C ASP A 119 -6.50 -63.58 -33.24
N SER A 120 -5.90 -62.63 -33.96
CA SER A 120 -5.42 -62.82 -35.36
C SER A 120 -4.33 -61.80 -35.72
N ALA A 121 -3.40 -62.19 -36.60
CA ALA A 121 -2.22 -61.39 -36.97
C ALA A 121 -1.95 -61.38 -38.49
N GLY A 122 -1.19 -60.38 -38.95
CA GLY A 122 -0.75 -60.19 -40.34
C GLY A 122 -0.79 -58.70 -40.73
N GLY A 123 0.11 -58.16 -41.55
CA GLY A 123 1.24 -58.79 -42.23
C GLY A 123 1.35 -58.27 -43.67
N GLY A 124 2.30 -57.36 -43.93
CA GLY A 124 2.52 -56.77 -45.26
C GLY A 124 3.77 -55.89 -45.27
N SER A 125 4.63 -56.12 -46.26
CA SER A 125 5.97 -55.53 -46.43
C SER A 125 6.05 -54.67 -47.72
N GLU A 126 7.27 -54.19 -48.03
CA GLU A 126 7.72 -53.70 -49.35
C GLU A 126 7.19 -52.32 -49.83
N ASP A 127 7.99 -51.48 -50.52
CA ASP A 127 9.46 -51.34 -50.50
C ASP A 127 9.87 -49.97 -51.13
N HIS A 128 11.18 -49.76 -51.30
CA HIS A 128 11.88 -48.69 -52.03
C HIS A 128 12.00 -47.32 -51.32
N SER A 129 13.18 -46.69 -51.13
CA SER A 129 14.45 -46.61 -51.89
C SER A 129 14.36 -45.70 -53.14
N GLU A 130 15.27 -44.79 -53.49
CA GLU A 130 16.58 -44.39 -52.92
C GLU A 130 17.08 -43.10 -53.66
N LEU A 131 18.26 -42.56 -53.32
CA LEU A 131 19.12 -41.67 -54.17
C LEU A 131 18.58 -40.22 -54.41
N GLN A 132 19.38 -39.18 -54.70
CA GLN A 132 20.83 -39.01 -54.61
C GLN A 132 21.27 -37.56 -54.33
N SER A 133 22.56 -37.41 -53.98
CA SER A 133 23.34 -36.20 -53.74
C SER A 133 23.61 -35.31 -54.97
N ASN A 134 23.92 -34.03 -54.73
CA ASN A 134 25.16 -33.31 -55.14
C ASN A 134 25.01 -31.79 -54.81
N VAL A 135 25.97 -30.98 -54.30
CA VAL A 135 27.46 -30.88 -54.26
C VAL A 135 27.94 -29.66 -55.05
N SER A 136 28.98 -28.95 -54.55
CA SER A 136 29.80 -27.87 -55.17
C SER A 136 29.16 -26.48 -55.38
N ASP A 137 29.88 -25.34 -55.37
CA ASP A 137 31.18 -24.94 -54.74
C ASP A 137 31.39 -23.39 -54.81
N GLY A 138 32.42 -22.86 -54.14
CA GLY A 138 32.99 -21.51 -54.33
C GLY A 138 32.89 -20.57 -53.10
N GLU A 139 33.95 -20.25 -52.35
CA GLU A 139 35.08 -19.31 -52.63
C GLU A 139 34.68 -17.81 -52.63
N ARG A 140 35.46 -16.81 -52.17
CA ARG A 140 36.80 -16.64 -51.50
C ARG A 140 36.84 -15.20 -50.89
N ALA A 141 37.76 -14.69 -50.04
CA ALA A 141 38.98 -15.12 -49.34
C ALA A 141 39.28 -14.14 -48.14
N HIS A 142 40.50 -14.21 -47.58
CA HIS A 142 41.19 -13.31 -46.59
C HIS A 142 40.74 -13.41 -45.11
N GLN A 143 41.55 -13.90 -44.15
CA GLN A 143 42.97 -13.67 -43.76
C GLN A 143 43.19 -12.37 -42.97
N GLY A 144 43.97 -12.33 -41.87
CA GLY A 144 44.75 -13.39 -41.17
C GLY A 144 44.91 -13.01 -39.68
N ASP A 145 45.76 -13.61 -38.84
CA ASP A 145 46.71 -14.73 -38.98
C ASP A 145 47.06 -15.22 -37.53
N VAL A 146 47.24 -16.53 -37.26
CA VAL A 146 48.55 -17.24 -37.05
C VAL A 146 49.37 -16.68 -35.86
N SER A 147 49.93 -17.42 -34.88
CA SER A 147 50.30 -18.83 -34.60
C SER A 147 50.55 -18.97 -33.06
N ASP A 148 50.66 -20.09 -32.32
CA ASP A 148 50.40 -21.56 -32.37
C ASP A 148 50.74 -22.08 -30.92
N THR A 149 50.98 -23.33 -30.48
CA THR A 149 51.02 -24.78 -30.88
C THR A 149 50.99 -25.58 -29.53
N SER A 150 50.82 -26.90 -29.38
CA SER A 150 50.13 -28.00 -30.09
C SER A 150 50.33 -29.29 -29.26
N GLY A 151 49.33 -30.17 -29.05
CA GLY A 151 49.54 -31.44 -28.33
C GLY A 151 48.32 -32.37 -28.24
N ASN A 152 48.43 -33.54 -28.87
CA ASN A 152 47.45 -34.64 -28.78
C ASN A 152 47.72 -35.50 -27.52
N ASP A 153 46.68 -36.14 -26.97
CA ASP A 153 46.45 -37.57 -27.22
C ASP A 153 45.09 -38.06 -26.69
N SER A 154 44.64 -39.20 -27.24
CA SER A 154 43.29 -39.76 -27.04
C SER A 154 43.27 -40.95 -26.08
N HIS A 155 42.16 -41.12 -25.33
CA HIS A 155 41.60 -42.46 -25.10
C HIS A 155 40.10 -42.40 -24.76
N SER A 156 39.47 -43.59 -24.65
CA SER A 156 38.04 -43.79 -24.89
C SER A 156 37.24 -44.29 -23.67
N ASP A 157 35.91 -44.21 -23.83
CA ASP A 157 34.85 -44.95 -23.14
C ASP A 157 34.62 -44.76 -21.64
N GLY A 158 33.35 -44.51 -21.29
CA GLY A 158 32.89 -44.27 -19.91
C GLY A 158 31.38 -44.14 -19.79
N HIS A 159 30.62 -44.94 -20.57
CA HIS A 159 29.18 -44.78 -20.68
C HIS A 159 28.45 -45.25 -19.41
N ARG A 160 27.97 -44.31 -18.59
CA ARG A 160 26.95 -44.57 -17.55
C ARG A 160 25.90 -43.46 -17.53
N SER A 161 24.65 -43.89 -17.66
CA SER A 161 23.46 -43.11 -17.33
C SER A 161 23.24 -43.14 -15.83
N ASP A 162 23.00 -41.98 -15.22
CA ASP A 162 22.34 -41.87 -13.91
C ASP A 162 21.16 -40.90 -14.03
N VAL A 163 20.05 -41.24 -13.37
CA VAL A 163 18.75 -40.56 -13.51
C VAL A 163 18.53 -39.63 -12.31
N GLU A 164 18.84 -38.35 -12.47
CA GLU A 164 18.55 -37.36 -11.43
C GLU A 164 17.08 -36.93 -11.46
N SER A 165 16.28 -37.68 -10.69
CA SER A 165 14.92 -37.34 -10.30
C SER A 165 14.93 -36.21 -9.26
N GLU A 166 14.88 -34.95 -9.69
CA GLU A 166 14.52 -33.83 -8.80
C GLU A 166 13.01 -33.56 -8.82
N GLY A 167 12.42 -33.35 -7.64
CA GLY A 167 10.97 -33.39 -7.43
C GLY A 167 10.37 -32.09 -6.90
N SER A 168 9.13 -31.84 -7.32
CA SER A 168 8.07 -31.13 -6.56
C SER A 168 8.50 -29.90 -5.72
N GLU A 169 8.60 -28.73 -6.36
CA GLU A 169 8.31 -27.48 -5.65
C GLU A 169 6.80 -27.41 -5.35
N ASP A 170 6.45 -27.59 -4.08
CA ASP A 170 5.05 -27.54 -3.62
C ASP A 170 4.55 -26.10 -3.50
N TYR A 171 3.23 -25.88 -3.63
CA TYR A 171 2.62 -24.53 -3.64
C TYR A 171 2.46 -23.93 -2.24
N LEU A 172 3.56 -23.85 -1.48
CA LEU A 172 3.63 -23.09 -0.23
C LEU A 172 3.83 -21.61 -0.51
N ALA A 173 2.90 -20.78 -0.03
CA ALA A 173 2.99 -19.32 -0.09
C ALA A 173 4.01 -18.78 0.94
N HIS A 174 5.29 -19.08 0.74
CA HIS A 174 6.38 -18.47 1.49
C HIS A 174 6.49 -16.98 1.13
N SER A 175 6.00 -16.13 2.03
CA SER A 175 6.26 -14.70 2.04
C SER A 175 7.72 -14.45 2.46
N ASP A 176 8.66 -14.63 1.53
CA ASP A 176 10.06 -14.25 1.77
C ASP A 176 10.16 -12.72 1.89
N SER A 177 10.51 -12.24 3.09
CA SER A 177 10.62 -10.83 3.42
C SER A 177 11.98 -10.27 3.01
N GLY A 178 12.25 -10.30 1.71
CA GLY A 178 13.48 -9.83 1.07
C GLY A 178 13.70 -8.32 1.17
N SER A 179 14.12 -7.84 2.34
CA SER A 179 14.90 -6.60 2.44
C SER A 179 16.34 -6.85 1.99
N GLU A 180 16.88 -5.99 1.14
CA GLU A 180 18.26 -5.50 1.29
C GLU A 180 18.48 -4.20 0.48
N SER A 181 19.68 -3.65 0.61
CA SER A 181 20.11 -2.31 0.21
C SER A 181 20.68 -2.23 -1.20
N GLU A 182 20.94 -1.00 -1.63
CA GLU A 182 21.75 -0.67 -2.81
C GLU A 182 23.23 -0.81 -2.42
N GLU A 183 23.97 -1.72 -3.06
CA GLU A 183 25.43 -1.82 -2.92
C GLU A 183 26.12 -0.85 -3.89
N SER A 184 27.07 -0.07 -3.38
CA SER A 184 27.99 0.74 -4.18
C SER A 184 29.33 0.02 -4.31
N GLU A 185 29.90 0.03 -5.51
CA GLU A 185 31.20 -0.57 -5.83
C GLU A 185 32.31 -0.04 -4.89
N ALA A 186 33.12 -0.97 -4.37
CA ALA A 186 34.37 -0.71 -3.65
C ALA A 186 35.38 -1.80 -4.03
N GLU A 187 36.66 -1.44 -4.11
CA GLU A 187 37.69 -2.26 -4.77
C GLU A 187 38.29 -3.35 -3.86
N ASN A 188 38.92 -4.36 -4.47
CA ASN A 188 39.57 -5.46 -3.75
C ASN A 188 40.79 -5.00 -2.96
N SER A 189 40.92 -5.48 -1.72
CA SER A 189 42.19 -5.64 -1.02
C SER A 189 42.21 -7.00 -0.34
N GLU A 190 43.29 -7.76 -0.51
CA GLU A 190 43.47 -9.10 0.04
C GLU A 190 43.99 -9.06 1.50
N ASP A 191 44.03 -10.25 2.12
CA ASP A 191 44.61 -10.56 3.44
C ASP A 191 43.94 -9.93 4.70
N SER A 192 44.05 -10.54 5.90
CA SER A 192 44.64 -11.84 6.27
C SER A 192 43.82 -12.54 7.37
N HIS A 193 44.09 -13.83 7.62
CA HIS A 193 43.58 -14.53 8.80
C HIS A 193 44.23 -14.03 10.09
N GLU A 194 43.42 -13.67 11.10
CA GLU A 194 43.79 -13.78 12.51
C GLU A 194 42.77 -14.64 13.26
N GLU A 195 43.27 -15.40 14.24
CA GLU A 195 42.45 -16.33 15.03
C GLU A 195 41.81 -15.62 16.23
N GLY A 196 40.60 -16.04 16.61
CA GLY A 196 39.85 -15.40 17.69
C GLY A 196 40.51 -15.60 19.07
N ASN A 197 41.18 -14.57 19.59
CA ASN A 197 41.53 -14.51 21.00
C ASN A 197 40.27 -14.22 21.84
N SER A 198 40.10 -14.95 22.94
CA SER A 198 38.94 -14.82 23.82
C SER A 198 39.25 -13.87 24.97
N GLU A 199 39.29 -12.57 24.68
CA GLU A 199 39.47 -11.56 25.73
C GLU A 199 38.15 -11.20 26.38
N SER A 200 38.09 -11.41 27.70
CA SER A 200 37.07 -10.86 28.57
C SER A 200 37.32 -9.36 28.72
N SER A 201 36.79 -8.55 27.80
CA SER A 201 36.72 -7.10 27.96
C SER A 201 35.93 -6.79 29.24
N LEU A 202 36.66 -6.35 30.27
CA LEU A 202 36.10 -5.93 31.55
C LEU A 202 35.13 -4.75 31.37
N GLU A 203 34.28 -4.54 32.36
CA GLU A 203 33.50 -3.32 32.47
C GLU A 203 34.45 -2.17 32.87
N GLU A 204 35.11 -1.56 31.88
CA GLU A 204 35.72 -0.24 32.08
C GLU A 204 34.59 0.77 32.26
N SER A 205 34.36 1.12 33.53
CA SER A 205 33.49 2.21 33.93
C SER A 205 34.15 3.54 33.58
N ASP A 206 33.92 4.01 32.35
CA ASP A 206 33.97 5.44 32.04
C ASP A 206 32.93 6.14 32.95
N GLU A 207 33.38 6.64 34.10
CA GLU A 207 32.59 7.48 35.02
C GLU A 207 32.39 8.89 34.42
N ASP A 208 31.75 8.94 33.24
CA ASP A 208 31.17 10.12 32.61
C ASP A 208 29.93 10.49 33.46
N ASP A 209 30.13 11.32 34.51
CA ASP A 209 29.14 11.66 35.54
C ASP A 209 27.71 11.84 34.98
N VAL A 210 26.80 10.97 35.41
CA VAL A 210 25.39 11.00 35.00
C VAL A 210 24.62 11.92 35.94
N ASP A 211 24.88 13.23 35.83
CA ASP A 211 24.16 14.27 36.56
C ASP A 211 22.65 14.05 36.49
N ASP A 212 21.99 14.21 37.64
CA ASP A 212 20.59 13.81 37.82
C ASP A 212 19.59 14.95 37.61
N ASP A 213 20.07 16.19 37.52
CA ASP A 213 19.29 17.36 37.16
C ASP A 213 19.16 17.53 35.63
N MET A 214 18.02 18.07 35.19
CA MET A 214 17.64 18.21 33.78
C MET A 214 18.19 19.50 33.13
N GLU A 215 19.51 19.68 33.20
CA GLU A 215 20.20 20.74 32.44
C GLU A 215 20.46 20.32 30.97
N GLY A 216 20.86 21.30 30.14
CA GLY A 216 20.98 21.20 28.68
C GLY A 216 20.88 22.55 27.95
N ASN A 217 20.51 23.63 28.65
CA ASN A 217 20.38 24.99 28.10
C ASN A 217 21.67 25.82 28.24
N GLU A 218 22.66 25.30 28.96
CA GLU A 218 24.00 25.83 29.09
C GLU A 218 24.79 25.72 27.76
N PRO A 219 25.73 26.66 27.50
CA PRO A 219 26.62 26.60 26.35
C PRO A 219 27.48 25.33 26.34
N ILE A 220 27.73 24.73 25.17
CA ILE A 220 28.57 23.52 25.03
C ILE A 220 30.01 23.65 25.58
N TYR A 221 30.47 24.89 25.76
CA TYR A 221 31.63 25.31 26.52
C TYR A 221 31.48 26.82 26.83
N PRO A 222 32.18 27.39 27.82
CA PRO A 222 32.07 28.82 28.14
C PRO A 222 32.26 29.74 26.92
N GLY A 223 31.26 30.59 26.66
CA GLY A 223 31.25 31.49 25.50
C GLY A 223 30.75 30.89 24.17
N ALA A 224 30.37 29.61 24.13
CA ALA A 224 29.81 29.00 22.93
C ALA A 224 28.50 29.69 22.47
N GLN A 225 28.29 29.72 21.15
CA GLN A 225 27.14 30.35 20.50
C GLN A 225 25.90 29.44 20.39
N ILE A 226 25.97 28.22 20.93
CA ILE A 226 24.91 27.21 20.94
C ILE A 226 24.92 26.44 22.27
N THR A 227 23.75 26.01 22.72
CA THR A 227 23.60 25.17 23.93
C THR A 227 23.87 23.69 23.64
N LEU A 228 24.03 22.87 24.69
CA LEU A 228 24.09 21.41 24.55
C LEU A 228 22.84 20.87 23.83
N HIS A 229 21.65 21.32 24.23
CA HIS A 229 20.38 20.97 23.59
C HIS A 229 20.35 21.37 22.10
N GLU A 230 20.78 22.58 21.75
CA GLU A 230 20.83 23.04 20.35
C GLU A 230 21.82 22.22 19.50
N SER A 231 22.97 21.86 20.07
CA SER A 231 23.97 21.02 19.41
C SER A 231 23.41 19.61 19.13
N LEU A 232 22.88 18.94 20.16
CA LEU A 232 22.32 17.58 20.04
C LEU A 232 21.12 17.54 19.07
N LEU A 233 20.27 18.58 19.06
CA LEU A 233 19.15 18.71 18.12
C LEU A 233 19.61 18.97 16.68
N SER A 234 20.67 19.76 16.48
CA SER A 234 21.29 20.00 15.17
C SER A 234 21.81 18.71 14.57
N ILE A 235 22.56 17.95 15.38
CA ILE A 235 23.08 16.64 15.02
C ILE A 235 21.91 15.74 14.67
N PHE A 236 20.94 15.53 15.57
CA PHE A 236 19.81 14.64 15.34
C PHE A 236 19.01 14.98 14.07
N THR A 237 18.80 16.26 13.78
CA THR A 237 18.11 16.69 12.55
C THR A 237 18.90 16.30 11.29
N LEU A 238 20.23 16.42 11.31
CA LEU A 238 21.09 15.94 10.22
C LEU A 238 21.02 14.41 10.07
N LEU A 239 21.05 13.65 11.17
CA LEU A 239 20.96 12.19 11.16
C LEU A 239 19.66 11.72 10.48
N PHE A 240 18.54 12.35 10.84
CA PHE A 240 17.22 11.99 10.34
C PHE A 240 17.04 12.32 8.84
N VAL A 241 17.54 13.47 8.39
CA VAL A 241 17.41 13.90 6.98
C VAL A 241 18.30 13.04 6.08
N GLU A 242 19.58 12.88 6.43
CA GLU A 242 20.56 12.17 5.58
C GLU A 242 20.59 10.64 5.81
N ASN A 243 19.78 10.11 6.73
CA ASN A 243 19.71 8.68 7.06
C ASN A 243 21.07 8.07 7.51
N LEU A 244 21.85 8.84 8.28
CA LEU A 244 23.21 8.44 8.67
C LEU A 244 23.22 7.23 9.61
N SER A 245 24.23 6.36 9.46
CA SER A 245 24.33 5.12 10.25
C SER A 245 24.90 5.33 11.65
N GLY A 246 24.60 4.43 12.58
CA GLY A 246 25.12 4.42 13.96
C GLY A 246 26.64 4.58 14.06
N ALA A 247 27.40 3.92 13.18
CA ALA A 247 28.85 4.06 13.13
C ALA A 247 29.31 5.45 12.66
N LEU A 248 28.58 6.06 11.70
CA LEU A 248 28.85 7.42 11.26
C LEU A 248 28.42 8.46 12.31
N ILE A 249 27.35 8.20 13.07
CA ILE A 249 26.92 9.04 14.19
C ILE A 249 28.04 9.13 15.24
N THR A 250 28.61 8.00 15.67
CA THR A 250 29.76 8.01 16.60
C THR A 250 30.93 8.82 16.06
N LYS A 251 31.30 8.65 14.78
CA LYS A 251 32.37 9.43 14.14
C LYS A 251 32.06 10.93 14.07
N VAL A 252 30.81 11.32 13.85
CA VAL A 252 30.37 12.73 13.86
C VAL A 252 30.43 13.33 15.27
N LEU A 253 30.01 12.59 16.30
CA LEU A 253 30.09 13.03 17.70
C LEU A 253 31.56 13.22 18.13
N GLN A 254 32.43 12.28 17.79
CA GLN A 254 33.88 12.37 18.02
C GLN A 254 34.51 13.55 17.25
N LEU A 255 34.13 13.78 15.99
CA LEU A 255 34.61 14.92 15.20
C LEU A 255 34.18 16.27 15.80
N ILE A 256 32.94 16.38 16.29
CA ILE A 256 32.46 17.59 16.97
C ILE A 256 33.21 17.81 18.29
N ALA A 257 33.51 16.75 19.04
CA ALA A 257 34.33 16.84 20.25
C ALA A 257 35.76 17.34 19.96
N LEU A 258 36.40 16.88 18.88
CA LEU A 258 37.72 17.36 18.42
C LEU A 258 37.72 18.83 17.97
N HIS A 259 36.56 19.42 17.69
CA HIS A 259 36.40 20.84 17.36
C HIS A 259 36.01 21.72 18.56
N CYS A 260 35.86 21.14 19.76
CA CYS A 260 35.51 21.86 20.98
C CYS A 260 36.73 21.89 21.95
N PRO A 261 36.81 22.88 22.86
CA PRO A 261 37.84 22.91 23.89
C PRO A 261 37.75 21.72 24.85
N ASP A 262 38.86 21.41 25.53
CA ASP A 262 38.85 20.51 26.68
C ASP A 262 37.91 21.03 27.78
N GLY A 263 37.22 20.12 28.46
CA GLY A 263 36.13 20.46 29.39
C GLY A 263 34.78 20.80 28.73
N SER A 264 34.64 20.67 27.40
CA SER A 264 33.35 20.82 26.72
C SER A 264 32.39 19.64 26.99
N ILE A 265 31.13 19.95 27.30
CA ILE A 265 30.08 19.00 27.68
C ILE A 265 29.44 18.23 26.50
N VAL A 266 30.03 18.34 25.29
CA VAL A 266 29.52 17.71 24.07
C VAL A 266 29.58 16.19 24.17
N LYS A 267 28.45 15.52 23.92
CA LYS A 267 28.36 14.06 24.08
C LYS A 267 29.17 13.35 23.00
N ARG A 268 30.17 12.57 23.42
CA ARG A 268 31.21 11.98 22.56
C ARG A 268 30.83 10.62 21.97
N THR A 269 29.84 9.94 22.53
CA THR A 269 29.45 8.57 22.16
C THR A 269 27.98 8.47 21.77
N LEU A 270 27.65 7.49 20.91
CA LEU A 270 26.26 7.17 20.58
C LEU A 270 25.44 6.73 21.80
N HIS A 271 26.09 6.25 22.87
CA HIS A 271 25.45 5.92 24.14
C HIS A 271 24.97 7.19 24.86
N THR A 272 25.86 8.13 25.18
CA THR A 272 25.49 9.35 25.91
C THR A 272 24.58 10.26 25.09
N PHE A 273 24.75 10.30 23.77
CA PHE A 273 23.80 10.94 22.85
C PHE A 273 22.38 10.35 22.94
N ARG A 274 22.24 9.01 22.94
CA ARG A 274 20.93 8.35 23.10
C ARG A 274 20.37 8.54 24.51
N ALA A 275 21.19 8.43 25.55
CA ALA A 275 20.79 8.55 26.95
C ALA A 275 20.11 9.90 27.25
N TYR A 276 20.65 11.00 26.73
CA TYR A 276 20.04 12.34 26.82
C TYR A 276 18.58 12.36 26.33
N PHE A 277 18.34 11.83 25.12
CA PHE A 277 16.99 11.75 24.57
C PHE A 277 16.13 10.64 25.20
N SER A 278 16.73 9.64 25.85
CA SER A 278 16.00 8.64 26.63
C SER A 278 15.48 9.22 27.96
N LYS A 279 16.27 10.00 28.72
CA LYS A 279 15.77 10.76 29.91
C LYS A 279 14.57 11.64 29.51
N LEU A 280 14.67 12.35 28.38
CA LEU A 280 13.58 13.13 27.76
C LEU A 280 12.39 12.30 27.24
N GLY A 281 12.51 10.98 27.10
CA GLY A 281 11.55 10.12 26.43
C GLY A 281 10.83 9.12 27.31
N GLU A 282 11.46 8.62 28.38
CA GLU A 282 10.89 7.55 29.21
C GLU A 282 9.69 8.01 30.06
N SER A 283 9.65 9.29 30.43
CA SER A 283 8.46 9.94 31.05
C SER A 283 7.22 9.96 30.14
N LEU A 284 7.39 9.67 28.85
CA LEU A 284 6.34 9.74 27.82
C LEU A 284 5.96 8.36 27.26
N LEU A 285 6.52 7.25 27.74
CA LEU A 285 6.35 5.92 27.13
C LEU A 285 5.66 4.93 28.07
N VAL A 286 4.57 4.32 27.60
CA VAL A 286 3.74 3.41 28.43
C VAL A 286 3.97 1.96 28.01
N PHE A 287 4.54 1.16 28.92
CA PHE A 287 4.84 -0.25 28.69
C PHE A 287 3.70 -1.17 29.17
N HIS A 288 3.16 -1.97 28.25
CA HIS A 288 2.12 -2.97 28.52
C HIS A 288 2.73 -4.37 28.55
N PHE A 289 3.02 -4.88 29.76
CA PHE A 289 3.62 -6.20 29.97
C PHE A 289 2.62 -7.35 29.80
N PHE A 290 3.07 -8.47 29.23
CA PHE A 290 2.28 -9.70 29.13
C PHE A 290 3.16 -10.97 29.11
N CYS A 291 2.59 -12.09 29.55
CA CYS A 291 3.22 -13.40 29.52
C CYS A 291 3.56 -13.83 28.08
N SER A 292 4.81 -14.21 27.81
CA SER A 292 5.23 -14.61 26.46
C SER A 292 4.54 -15.89 25.96
N GLU A 293 4.16 -16.81 26.86
CA GLU A 293 3.39 -18.02 26.53
C GLU A 293 1.91 -17.65 26.23
N CYS A 294 1.11 -17.38 27.27
CA CYS A 294 -0.36 -17.30 27.16
C CYS A 294 -0.92 -15.89 26.84
N LYS A 295 -0.04 -14.89 26.66
CA LYS A 295 -0.38 -13.47 26.41
C LYS A 295 -1.29 -12.81 27.46
N TYR A 296 -1.36 -13.39 28.67
CA TYR A 296 -2.07 -12.78 29.80
C TYR A 296 -1.35 -11.50 30.27
N PRO A 297 -2.07 -10.38 30.52
CA PRO A 297 -1.45 -9.13 30.98
C PRO A 297 -0.75 -9.27 32.34
N LEU A 298 0.33 -8.53 32.53
CA LEU A 298 1.15 -8.52 33.74
C LEU A 298 1.30 -7.09 34.27
N LYS A 299 1.47 -6.92 35.58
CA LYS A 299 1.65 -5.58 36.20
C LYS A 299 3.07 -5.04 35.99
N THR A 300 4.08 -5.91 36.02
CA THR A 300 5.51 -5.55 35.97
C THR A 300 6.32 -6.56 35.16
N LYS A 301 7.56 -6.20 34.79
CA LYS A 301 8.57 -7.11 34.22
C LYS A 301 8.87 -8.34 35.09
N THR A 302 8.59 -8.27 36.40
CA THR A 302 8.86 -9.30 37.42
C THR A 302 7.62 -10.11 37.83
N SER A 303 6.44 -9.81 37.28
CA SER A 303 5.18 -10.45 37.67
C SER A 303 5.10 -11.91 37.21
N ARG A 304 5.06 -12.86 38.14
CA ARG A 304 4.73 -14.28 37.86
C ARG A 304 3.37 -14.37 37.16
N CYS A 305 3.28 -15.14 36.08
CA CYS A 305 2.06 -15.20 35.29
C CYS A 305 0.96 -15.99 36.03
N LEU A 306 -0.07 -15.29 36.52
CA LEU A 306 -1.20 -15.90 37.24
C LEU A 306 -1.91 -17.01 36.44
N LYS A 307 -2.00 -16.87 35.11
CA LYS A 307 -2.65 -17.86 34.22
C LYS A 307 -1.80 -19.11 33.93
N CYS A 308 -0.50 -18.98 33.67
CA CYS A 308 0.40 -20.14 33.48
C CYS A 308 0.91 -20.74 34.79
N LYS A 309 0.86 -20.00 35.91
CA LYS A 309 1.51 -20.29 37.20
C LYS A 309 3.05 -20.48 37.14
N LYS A 310 3.68 -20.34 35.98
CA LYS A 310 5.14 -20.43 35.76
C LYS A 310 5.84 -19.07 35.85
N ASN A 311 7.16 -19.12 36.05
CA ASN A 311 8.07 -18.03 35.67
C ASN A 311 8.26 -18.10 34.14
N SER A 312 7.41 -17.40 33.41
CA SER A 312 7.46 -17.28 31.94
C SER A 312 8.10 -15.95 31.55
N ASP A 313 8.93 -15.93 30.51
CA ASP A 313 9.48 -14.70 29.92
C ASP A 313 8.41 -13.60 29.78
N VAL A 314 8.73 -12.35 30.11
CA VAL A 314 7.83 -11.22 29.93
C VAL A 314 8.07 -10.54 28.59
N SER A 315 7.04 -10.52 27.75
CA SER A 315 6.97 -9.71 26.53
C SER A 315 6.26 -8.39 26.84
N TYR A 316 6.36 -7.41 25.94
CA TYR A 316 5.67 -6.12 26.08
C TYR A 316 5.25 -5.51 24.75
N PHE A 317 4.25 -4.64 24.85
CA PHE A 317 3.81 -3.71 23.81
C PHE A 317 4.10 -2.30 24.32
N LEU A 318 4.68 -1.47 23.48
CA LEU A 318 4.90 -0.05 23.75
C LEU A 318 3.68 0.74 23.24
N GLU A 319 3.08 1.56 24.11
CA GLU A 319 2.14 2.60 23.73
C GLU A 319 2.87 3.95 23.68
N LEU A 320 2.57 4.76 22.67
CA LEU A 320 3.03 6.15 22.54
C LEU A 320 1.81 7.09 22.69
N PRO A 321 1.75 7.98 23.70
CA PRO A 321 0.54 8.72 24.07
C PRO A 321 -0.08 9.57 22.96
N LEU A 322 -1.15 9.06 22.34
CA LEU A 322 -1.88 9.67 21.22
C LEU A 322 -2.17 11.17 21.42
N LEU A 323 -2.64 11.56 22.61
CA LEU A 323 -3.00 12.96 22.89
C LEU A 323 -1.78 13.91 22.82
N GLN A 324 -0.60 13.48 23.26
CA GLN A 324 0.61 14.30 23.14
C GLN A 324 1.05 14.44 21.67
N GLN A 325 0.92 13.36 20.88
CA GLN A 325 1.18 13.40 19.43
C GLN A 325 0.24 14.40 18.74
N LEU A 326 -1.05 14.36 19.07
CA LEU A 326 -2.06 15.29 18.57
C LEU A 326 -1.77 16.73 18.99
N GLN A 327 -1.41 17.00 20.25
CA GLN A 327 -1.00 18.33 20.69
C GLN A 327 0.21 18.85 19.88
N ASN A 328 1.14 17.97 19.48
CA ASN A 328 2.26 18.31 18.59
C ASN A 328 1.88 18.48 17.10
N LEU A 329 0.66 18.11 16.71
CA LEU A 329 0.05 18.48 15.43
C LEU A 329 -0.73 19.81 15.55
N PHE A 330 -1.63 19.93 16.52
CA PHE A 330 -2.45 21.13 16.76
C PHE A 330 -1.62 22.38 17.09
N SER A 331 -0.40 22.23 17.61
CA SER A 331 0.55 23.35 17.81
C SER A 331 1.32 23.78 16.55
N ARG A 332 1.01 23.23 15.36
CA ARG A 332 1.64 23.64 14.10
C ARG A 332 0.80 24.72 13.42
N ASN A 333 1.46 25.71 12.84
CA ASN A 333 0.81 26.69 11.96
C ASN A 333 0.01 25.97 10.88
N ASP A 334 -1.16 26.55 10.54
CA ASP A 334 -2.09 26.08 9.53
C ASP A 334 -2.69 24.67 9.72
N PHE A 335 -2.29 23.90 10.74
CA PHE A 335 -2.77 22.52 10.90
C PHE A 335 -4.28 22.46 11.14
N TYR A 336 -4.80 23.28 12.07
CA TYR A 336 -6.24 23.34 12.35
C TYR A 336 -7.04 23.81 11.14
N GLN A 337 -6.50 24.77 10.39
CA GLN A 337 -7.06 25.29 9.15
C GLN A 337 -7.09 24.22 8.04
N ASN A 338 -6.07 23.36 7.97
CA ASN A 338 -6.04 22.24 7.02
C ASN A 338 -7.07 21.14 7.36
N LEU A 339 -7.44 20.92 8.63
CA LEU A 339 -8.57 20.04 9.00
C LEU A 339 -9.93 20.53 8.48
N GLN A 340 -10.03 21.82 8.13
CA GLN A 340 -11.24 22.42 7.55
C GLN A 340 -11.33 22.23 6.03
N TYR A 341 -10.34 21.60 5.40
CA TYR A 341 -10.36 21.23 3.97
C TYR A 341 -11.65 20.47 3.58
N ARG A 342 -12.16 19.62 4.47
CA ARG A 342 -13.39 18.84 4.27
C ARG A 342 -14.66 19.68 4.02
N PHE A 343 -14.71 20.91 4.55
CA PHE A 343 -15.86 21.82 4.43
C PHE A 343 -15.71 22.87 3.32
N LYS A 344 -14.57 22.91 2.62
CA LYS A 344 -14.35 23.88 1.55
C LYS A 344 -15.30 23.64 0.39
N ALA A 345 -16.00 24.67 -0.06
CA ALA A 345 -16.97 24.58 -1.16
C ALA A 345 -16.33 24.12 -2.49
N ASP A 346 -15.05 24.44 -2.69
CA ASP A 346 -14.23 24.05 -3.84
C ASP A 346 -13.48 22.71 -3.66
N ARG A 347 -13.67 21.99 -2.55
CA ARG A 347 -13.08 20.66 -2.32
C ARG A 347 -13.42 19.68 -3.45
N LYS A 348 -14.64 19.77 -3.97
CA LYS A 348 -15.32 18.73 -4.73
C LYS A 348 -15.75 19.24 -6.09
N TYR A 349 -15.38 18.53 -7.16
CA TYR A 349 -15.72 18.90 -8.54
C TYR A 349 -17.19 18.63 -8.87
N HIS A 350 -17.77 17.55 -8.31
CA HIS A 350 -19.16 17.17 -8.53
C HIS A 350 -19.84 16.71 -7.23
N SER A 351 -20.97 17.33 -6.87
CA SER A 351 -21.75 17.06 -5.64
C SER A 351 -21.99 15.57 -5.36
N ASP A 352 -22.35 14.81 -6.40
CA ASP A 352 -22.87 13.45 -6.28
C ASP A 352 -21.80 12.37 -6.46
N ASN A 353 -20.58 12.76 -6.87
CA ASN A 353 -19.48 11.83 -7.10
C ASN A 353 -18.79 11.43 -5.78
N ILE A 354 -17.91 10.44 -5.85
CA ILE A 354 -17.01 10.02 -4.79
C ILE A 354 -15.60 10.52 -5.15
N GLU A 355 -15.04 11.43 -4.33
CA GLU A 355 -13.79 12.16 -4.64
C GLU A 355 -12.76 12.14 -3.50
N ASP A 356 -13.18 11.76 -2.29
CA ASP A 356 -12.33 11.55 -1.12
C ASP A 356 -13.03 10.60 -0.13
N ILE A 357 -12.36 10.23 0.96
CA ILE A 357 -12.93 9.45 2.07
C ILE A 357 -14.23 10.07 2.63
N TYR A 358 -14.33 11.40 2.60
CA TYR A 358 -15.50 12.16 3.05
C TYR A 358 -16.79 11.82 2.30
N ASP A 359 -16.66 11.27 1.09
CA ASP A 359 -17.78 10.97 0.20
C ASP A 359 -18.24 9.50 0.29
N GLY A 360 -17.55 8.66 1.07
CA GLY A 360 -17.95 7.28 1.36
C GLY A 360 -19.02 7.18 2.46
N GLU A 361 -19.84 6.12 2.41
CA GLU A 361 -20.95 5.87 3.34
C GLU A 361 -20.54 5.91 4.81
N ILE A 362 -19.40 5.31 5.17
CA ILE A 362 -18.96 5.24 6.57
C ILE A 362 -18.64 6.64 7.14
N TYR A 363 -18.06 7.52 6.33
CA TYR A 363 -17.80 8.91 6.72
C TYR A 363 -19.09 9.72 6.77
N LYS A 364 -19.95 9.59 5.76
CA LYS A 364 -21.28 10.21 5.71
C LYS A 364 -22.14 9.86 6.92
N GLY A 365 -22.17 8.60 7.34
CA GLY A 365 -22.87 8.19 8.57
C GLY A 365 -22.33 8.84 9.85
N GLN A 366 -21.05 9.27 9.88
CA GLN A 366 -20.50 10.07 10.99
C GLN A 366 -20.74 11.59 10.83
N MET A 367 -21.12 12.06 9.64
CA MET A 367 -21.68 13.40 9.45
C MET A 367 -23.17 13.40 9.84
N GLU A 368 -23.94 12.42 9.40
CA GLU A 368 -25.38 12.30 9.67
C GLU A 368 -25.69 12.14 11.17
N ASN A 369 -24.88 11.37 11.90
CA ASN A 369 -25.00 11.25 13.37
C ASN A 369 -24.43 12.44 14.16
N GLY A 370 -24.03 13.53 13.50
CA GLY A 370 -23.54 14.77 14.12
C GLY A 370 -22.06 14.76 14.53
N PHE A 371 -21.39 13.61 14.63
CA PHE A 371 -20.04 13.54 15.23
C PHE A 371 -18.99 14.35 14.45
N LEU A 372 -18.97 14.27 13.11
CA LEU A 372 -18.01 14.98 12.26
C LEU A 372 -18.52 16.32 11.69
N GLN A 373 -19.80 16.68 11.94
CA GLN A 373 -20.32 18.03 11.67
C GLN A 373 -19.59 19.09 12.48
N ASN A 374 -19.22 18.75 13.73
CA ASN A 374 -18.38 19.61 14.55
C ASN A 374 -17.01 19.78 13.88
N MET A 375 -16.69 21.03 13.50
CA MET A 375 -15.49 21.38 12.74
C MET A 375 -14.17 20.99 13.42
N SER A 376 -14.18 20.94 14.76
CA SER A 376 -13.03 20.54 15.57
C SER A 376 -12.80 19.04 15.61
N ASN A 377 -13.86 18.23 15.48
CA ASN A 377 -13.76 16.78 15.59
C ASN A 377 -13.03 16.16 14.39
N ILE A 378 -12.37 15.04 14.65
CA ILE A 378 -11.52 14.31 13.69
C ILE A 378 -11.84 12.81 13.67
N SER A 379 -11.44 12.14 12.59
CA SER A 379 -11.53 10.70 12.44
C SER A 379 -10.21 10.09 11.99
N PHE A 380 -10.01 8.84 12.36
CA PHE A 380 -8.78 8.10 12.08
C PHE A 380 -9.02 6.90 11.18
N MET A 381 -8.06 6.65 10.29
CA MET A 381 -7.83 5.33 9.72
C MET A 381 -6.65 4.65 10.43
N TRP A 382 -6.80 3.39 10.84
CA TRP A 382 -5.72 2.59 11.45
C TRP A 382 -4.95 1.75 10.42
N TYR A 383 -3.67 1.58 10.68
CA TYR A 383 -2.71 0.88 9.82
C TYR A 383 -1.79 0.00 10.68
N SER A 384 -1.56 -1.25 10.26
CA SER A 384 -0.56 -2.12 10.89
C SER A 384 -0.08 -3.21 9.94
N ASP A 385 1.21 -3.53 10.02
CA ASP A 385 1.92 -4.48 9.16
C ASP A 385 3.10 -5.11 9.94
N GLY A 386 3.61 -6.25 9.46
CA GLY A 386 4.62 -7.05 10.15
C GLY A 386 6.02 -6.83 9.59
N VAL A 387 6.91 -6.24 10.40
CA VAL A 387 8.29 -5.92 10.00
C VAL A 387 9.27 -6.96 10.56
N SER A 388 9.88 -7.74 9.68
CA SER A 388 11.00 -8.63 10.01
C SER A 388 12.25 -7.81 10.34
N ILE A 389 12.80 -7.98 11.55
CA ILE A 389 14.08 -7.37 11.94
C ILE A 389 15.27 -8.15 11.36
N PHE A 390 15.20 -9.47 11.45
CA PHE A 390 16.32 -10.37 11.20
C PHE A 390 15.93 -11.45 10.18
N LYS A 391 16.76 -11.67 9.16
CA LYS A 391 16.55 -12.74 8.16
C LYS A 391 16.54 -14.16 8.75
N SER A 392 17.13 -14.34 9.94
CA SER A 392 17.34 -15.64 10.59
C SER A 392 16.53 -15.86 11.87
N SER A 393 15.52 -15.03 12.17
CA SER A 393 14.69 -15.21 13.38
C SER A 393 13.20 -14.92 13.18
N SER A 394 12.35 -15.54 14.00
CA SER A 394 10.91 -15.29 14.05
C SER A 394 10.50 -14.05 14.85
N PHE A 395 11.45 -13.15 15.19
CA PHE A 395 11.17 -11.91 15.89
C PHE A 395 10.71 -10.82 14.92
N SER A 396 9.53 -10.23 15.19
CA SER A 396 8.91 -9.23 14.33
C SER A 396 8.41 -8.04 15.13
N ILE A 397 8.47 -6.86 14.51
CA ILE A 397 7.87 -5.62 15.01
C ILE A 397 6.54 -5.42 14.31
N TRP A 398 5.52 -4.99 15.05
CA TRP A 398 4.26 -4.54 14.44
C TRP A 398 3.95 -3.12 14.92
N PRO A 399 4.22 -2.08 14.11
CA PRO A 399 3.71 -0.74 14.38
C PRO A 399 2.18 -0.73 14.28
N LEU A 400 1.56 0.10 15.12
CA LEU A 400 0.17 0.51 15.02
C LEU A 400 0.16 2.02 14.76
N CYS A 401 -0.20 2.39 13.53
CA CYS A 401 -0.24 3.77 13.07
C CYS A 401 -1.69 4.24 12.90
N LEU A 402 -1.95 5.52 13.19
CA LEU A 402 -3.17 6.22 12.79
C LEU A 402 -2.82 7.34 11.80
N VAL A 403 -3.78 7.63 10.93
CA VAL A 403 -3.77 8.78 10.00
C VAL A 403 -5.07 9.55 10.20
N ILE A 404 -4.98 10.88 10.28
CA ILE A 404 -6.13 11.78 10.40
C ILE A 404 -6.77 11.97 9.02
N ASN A 405 -8.06 11.70 8.89
CA ASN A 405 -8.76 11.74 7.62
C ASN A 405 -9.07 13.17 7.15
N GLU A 406 -9.23 14.12 8.07
CA GLU A 406 -9.69 15.49 7.79
C GLU A 406 -8.61 16.39 7.15
N LEU A 407 -7.35 15.92 7.13
CA LEU A 407 -6.28 16.56 6.34
C LEU A 407 -6.47 16.30 4.83
N PRO A 408 -5.97 17.17 3.94
CA PRO A 408 -5.83 16.87 2.51
C PRO A 408 -4.96 15.62 2.30
N TYR A 409 -5.29 14.75 1.32
CA TYR A 409 -4.60 13.47 1.10
C TYR A 409 -3.06 13.58 1.07
N LYS A 410 -2.53 14.55 0.31
CA LYS A 410 -1.09 14.83 0.20
C LYS A 410 -0.38 15.19 1.52
N MET A 411 -1.15 15.46 2.57
CA MET A 411 -0.67 15.68 3.93
C MET A 411 -0.89 14.46 4.84
N ARG A 412 -1.96 13.69 4.63
CA ARG A 412 -2.32 12.50 5.44
C ARG A 412 -1.18 11.50 5.57
N THR A 413 -0.51 11.20 4.46
CA THR A 413 0.50 10.13 4.35
C THR A 413 1.93 10.63 4.55
N LEU A 414 2.13 11.91 4.85
CA LEU A 414 3.46 12.45 5.18
C LEU A 414 3.94 11.89 6.53
N PRO A 415 5.22 11.46 6.66
CA PRO A 415 5.75 10.86 7.88
C PRO A 415 5.53 11.69 9.15
N GLU A 416 5.57 13.01 9.04
CA GLU A 416 5.33 13.97 10.13
C GLU A 416 3.87 14.10 10.58
N ASN A 417 2.91 13.49 9.86
CA ASN A 417 1.48 13.47 10.18
C ASN A 417 0.96 12.05 10.49
N ILE A 418 1.79 11.02 10.33
CA ILE A 418 1.49 9.65 10.77
C ILE A 418 1.68 9.58 12.29
N LEU A 419 0.67 9.09 12.99
CA LEU A 419 0.66 8.93 14.45
C LEU A 419 1.02 7.47 14.79
N LEU A 420 2.28 7.20 15.16
CA LEU A 420 2.69 5.88 15.65
C LEU A 420 2.20 5.73 17.10
N VAL A 421 1.02 5.15 17.31
CA VAL A 421 0.38 5.05 18.65
C VAL A 421 0.78 3.79 19.42
N GLY A 422 1.37 2.80 18.74
CA GLY A 422 1.78 1.56 19.38
C GLY A 422 2.84 0.79 18.62
N LEU A 423 3.59 -0.05 19.33
CA LEU A 423 4.68 -0.86 18.79
C LEU A 423 4.77 -2.20 19.54
N TRP A 424 4.41 -3.28 18.87
CA TRP A 424 4.53 -4.64 19.41
C TRP A 424 5.91 -5.22 19.13
N PHE A 425 6.47 -5.91 20.14
CA PHE A 425 7.71 -6.66 20.04
C PHE A 425 7.47 -8.12 20.42
N GLY A 426 7.92 -9.07 19.60
CA GLY A 426 7.92 -10.47 20.01
C GLY A 426 8.21 -11.49 18.91
N LYS A 427 8.31 -12.75 19.34
CA LYS A 427 8.33 -13.92 18.47
C LYS A 427 6.92 -14.14 17.91
N GLY A 428 6.74 -14.01 16.60
CA GLY A 428 5.46 -14.17 15.91
C GLY A 428 4.47 -12.98 16.01
N LYS A 429 3.30 -13.16 15.38
CA LYS A 429 2.27 -12.12 15.18
C LYS A 429 1.64 -11.62 16.50
N PRO A 430 1.16 -10.37 16.56
CA PRO A 430 0.49 -9.81 17.72
C PRO A 430 -0.84 -10.50 18.03
N SER A 431 -1.16 -10.61 19.32
CA SER A 431 -2.51 -10.99 19.77
C SER A 431 -3.44 -9.79 19.63
N PRO A 432 -4.47 -9.80 18.76
CA PRO A 432 -5.25 -8.60 18.42
C PRO A 432 -5.87 -7.90 19.62
N ASN A 433 -6.44 -8.68 20.54
CA ASN A 433 -7.14 -8.16 21.72
C ASN A 433 -6.19 -7.69 22.83
N VAL A 434 -4.88 -7.91 22.68
CA VAL A 434 -3.83 -7.25 23.49
C VAL A 434 -3.34 -6.01 22.76
N PHE A 435 -3.04 -6.14 21.46
CA PHE A 435 -2.50 -5.10 20.58
C PHE A 435 -3.37 -3.84 20.50
N PHE A 436 -4.68 -4.00 20.29
CA PHE A 436 -5.61 -2.86 20.23
C PHE A 436 -6.08 -2.37 21.61
N LYS A 437 -5.71 -3.02 22.72
CA LYS A 437 -6.28 -2.70 24.06
C LYS A 437 -5.93 -1.30 24.56
N PRO A 438 -4.67 -0.81 24.45
CA PRO A 438 -4.33 0.54 24.89
C PRO A 438 -5.03 1.60 24.02
N LEU A 439 -5.02 1.39 22.70
CA LEU A 439 -5.73 2.25 21.75
C LEU A 439 -7.24 2.30 22.04
N GLN A 440 -7.89 1.16 22.32
CA GLN A 440 -9.31 1.10 22.65
C GLN A 440 -9.64 1.85 23.95
N LYS A 441 -8.77 1.77 24.98
CA LYS A 441 -8.93 2.55 26.21
C LYS A 441 -8.90 4.05 25.89
N ASN A 442 -7.87 4.52 25.18
CA ASN A 442 -7.66 5.94 24.89
C ASN A 442 -8.75 6.49 23.97
N MET A 443 -9.10 5.76 22.91
CA MET A 443 -10.15 6.16 21.98
C MET A 443 -11.54 6.20 22.64
N LYS A 444 -11.82 5.39 23.66
CA LYS A 444 -13.09 5.49 24.40
C LYS A 444 -13.26 6.90 24.99
N THR A 445 -12.34 7.31 25.86
CA THR A 445 -12.33 8.66 26.48
C THR A 445 -12.26 9.76 25.42
N PHE A 446 -11.42 9.62 24.40
CA PHE A 446 -11.27 10.65 23.36
C PHE A 446 -12.47 10.75 22.38
N THR A 447 -13.30 9.70 22.26
CA THR A 447 -14.57 9.75 21.52
C THR A 447 -15.69 10.35 22.38
N GLN A 448 -15.75 9.98 23.67
CA GLN A 448 -16.85 10.35 24.57
C GLN A 448 -16.67 11.76 25.14
N ASP A 449 -15.54 12.01 25.78
CA ASP A 449 -15.26 13.23 26.55
C ASP A 449 -14.55 14.26 25.66
N GLY A 450 -13.55 13.80 24.90
CA GLY A 450 -12.69 14.62 24.05
C GLY A 450 -11.39 15.04 24.74
N HIS A 451 -10.67 15.98 24.12
CA HIS A 451 -9.50 16.62 24.71
C HIS A 451 -9.38 18.06 24.21
N THR A 452 -8.95 18.97 25.09
CA THR A 452 -8.76 20.39 24.76
C THR A 452 -7.31 20.61 24.31
N PHE A 453 -7.10 20.83 23.02
CA PHE A 453 -5.78 21.13 22.48
C PHE A 453 -5.51 22.63 22.44
N LYS A 454 -4.25 23.01 22.64
CA LYS A 454 -3.75 24.38 22.52
C LYS A 454 -3.22 24.65 21.10
N LEU A 455 -3.73 25.70 20.46
CA LEU A 455 -3.33 26.14 19.12
C LEU A 455 -2.11 27.10 19.16
N PRO A 456 -1.47 27.43 18.01
CA PRO A 456 -0.24 28.22 17.98
C PRO A 456 -0.39 29.65 18.52
N ASP A 457 -1.60 30.20 18.44
CA ASP A 457 -1.99 31.52 18.96
C ASP A 457 -2.31 31.50 20.48
N ASN A 458 -2.17 30.35 21.13
CA ASN A 458 -2.58 30.03 22.50
C ASN A 458 -4.09 29.82 22.72
N SER A 459 -4.94 29.91 21.69
CA SER A 459 -6.35 29.57 21.81
C SER A 459 -6.54 28.07 22.09
N LEU A 460 -7.71 27.72 22.65
CA LEU A 460 -8.04 26.36 23.07
C LEU A 460 -9.19 25.80 22.22
N VAL A 461 -9.05 24.56 21.76
CA VAL A 461 -10.07 23.86 20.97
C VAL A 461 -10.38 22.49 21.56
N LEU A 462 -11.64 22.27 21.93
CA LEU A 462 -12.14 20.94 22.30
C LEU A 462 -12.31 20.09 21.03
N VAL A 463 -11.67 18.93 21.00
CA VAL A 463 -11.67 17.98 19.89
C VAL A 463 -12.10 16.61 20.42
N LYS A 464 -12.99 15.92 19.70
CA LYS A 464 -13.24 14.48 19.86
C LYS A 464 -12.72 13.74 18.64
N GLY A 465 -12.21 12.53 18.86
CA GLY A 465 -11.64 11.69 17.81
C GLY A 465 -12.24 10.30 17.80
N LYS A 466 -12.50 9.73 16.61
CA LYS A 466 -13.08 8.39 16.44
C LYS A 466 -12.35 7.60 15.34
N ILE A 467 -12.14 6.30 15.53
CA ILE A 467 -11.64 5.45 14.43
C ILE A 467 -12.82 5.08 13.54
N ILE A 468 -12.72 5.28 12.23
CA ILE A 468 -13.80 4.95 11.29
C ILE A 468 -13.44 3.85 10.31
N CYS A 469 -12.15 3.57 10.08
CA CYS A 469 -11.71 2.50 9.19
C CYS A 469 -10.27 2.06 9.48
N GLY A 470 -9.80 1.05 8.76
CA GLY A 470 -8.39 0.67 8.74
C GLY A 470 -8.04 -0.38 7.70
N THR A 471 -6.75 -0.56 7.46
CA THR A 471 -6.22 -1.41 6.39
C THR A 471 -4.89 -2.07 6.77
N CYS A 472 -4.65 -3.23 6.17
CA CYS A 472 -3.48 -4.07 6.38
C CYS A 472 -3.44 -5.17 5.29
N ASP A 473 -2.30 -5.87 5.18
CA ASP A 473 -2.17 -7.04 4.31
C ASP A 473 -3.18 -8.15 4.71
N LEU A 474 -3.48 -9.05 3.79
CA LEU A 474 -4.49 -10.09 3.99
C LEU A 474 -4.12 -11.08 5.15
N PRO A 475 -2.89 -11.60 5.25
CA PRO A 475 -2.39 -12.33 6.41
C PRO A 475 -2.52 -11.63 7.78
N ALA A 476 -2.41 -10.30 7.86
CA ALA A 476 -2.61 -9.50 9.06
C ALA A 476 -4.09 -9.25 9.32
N LYS A 477 -4.88 -9.00 8.27
CA LYS A 477 -6.34 -8.82 8.33
C LYS A 477 -7.03 -10.03 8.94
N CYS A 478 -6.73 -11.24 8.45
CA CYS A 478 -7.24 -12.47 9.06
C CYS A 478 -6.85 -12.59 10.56
N ASN A 479 -5.64 -12.12 10.94
CA ASN A 479 -5.24 -12.10 12.35
C ASN A 479 -6.08 -11.08 13.15
N PHE A 480 -6.05 -9.80 12.76
CA PHE A 480 -6.68 -8.69 13.49
C PHE A 480 -8.21 -8.78 13.56
N LEU A 481 -8.87 -9.29 12.52
CA LEU A 481 -10.31 -9.57 12.54
C LEU A 481 -10.69 -10.85 13.31
N LEU A 482 -9.69 -11.66 13.73
CA LEU A 482 -9.87 -13.03 14.24
C LEU A 482 -10.60 -13.96 13.26
N PHE A 483 -10.39 -13.80 11.95
CA PHE A 483 -10.85 -14.76 10.93
C PHE A 483 -9.83 -15.90 10.73
N LYS A 484 -10.28 -17.09 10.32
CA LYS A 484 -9.40 -18.13 9.76
C LYS A 484 -8.65 -17.56 8.55
N GLN A 485 -7.49 -18.16 8.24
CA GLN A 485 -6.67 -17.66 7.14
C GLN A 485 -7.39 -17.77 5.80
N PHE A 486 -6.96 -16.95 4.84
CA PHE A 486 -7.49 -16.87 3.47
C PHE A 486 -7.27 -18.14 2.61
N ASN A 487 -6.77 -19.22 3.21
CA ASN A 487 -6.63 -20.55 2.65
C ASN A 487 -7.65 -21.55 3.27
N SER A 488 -8.73 -21.05 3.88
CA SER A 488 -9.77 -21.85 4.54
C SER A 488 -11.14 -21.72 3.87
N TYR A 489 -12.01 -22.72 4.10
CA TYR A 489 -13.32 -22.84 3.44
C TYR A 489 -14.16 -21.54 3.48
N PHE A 490 -14.24 -20.86 4.63
CA PHE A 490 -14.87 -19.54 4.77
C PHE A 490 -13.84 -18.42 5.06
N GLY A 491 -12.74 -18.41 4.32
CA GLY A 491 -11.61 -17.48 4.53
C GLY A 491 -11.85 -16.04 4.07
N CYS A 492 -12.93 -15.75 3.35
CA CYS A 492 -13.21 -14.40 2.86
C CYS A 492 -13.81 -13.51 3.98
N PRO A 493 -13.22 -12.33 4.30
CA PRO A 493 -13.74 -11.42 5.31
C PRO A 493 -14.80 -10.44 4.79
N LYS A 494 -15.32 -10.64 3.57
CA LYS A 494 -16.34 -9.77 2.94
C LYS A 494 -17.62 -10.52 2.59
N CYS A 495 -17.52 -11.74 2.07
CA CYS A 495 -18.67 -12.57 1.75
C CYS A 495 -18.60 -13.98 2.35
N MET A 496 -19.69 -14.73 2.17
CA MET A 496 -19.91 -16.08 2.67
C MET A 496 -19.57 -17.18 1.63
N ILE A 497 -18.98 -16.81 0.48
CA ILE A 497 -18.63 -17.77 -0.57
C ILE A 497 -17.64 -18.81 -0.03
N ALA A 498 -18.06 -20.07 -0.11
CA ALA A 498 -17.25 -21.23 0.22
C ALA A 498 -16.12 -21.42 -0.80
N GLY A 499 -14.89 -21.54 -0.31
CA GLY A 499 -13.72 -21.88 -1.12
C GLY A 499 -13.50 -23.39 -1.22
N GLY A 500 -13.27 -23.89 -2.44
CA GLY A 500 -12.94 -25.29 -2.71
C GLY A 500 -11.44 -25.60 -2.64
N ARG A 501 -11.09 -26.83 -3.01
CA ARG A 501 -9.71 -27.27 -3.28
C ARG A 501 -9.57 -27.62 -4.77
N ALA A 502 -8.42 -27.30 -5.35
CA ALA A 502 -8.03 -27.72 -6.69
C ALA A 502 -6.74 -28.54 -6.63
N ALA A 503 -6.67 -29.63 -7.42
CA ALA A 503 -5.48 -30.47 -7.50
C ALA A 503 -4.31 -29.75 -8.21
N VAL A 504 -3.11 -29.91 -7.67
CA VAL A 504 -1.86 -29.38 -8.23
C VAL A 504 -0.78 -30.43 -8.03
N ASN A 505 -0.47 -31.18 -9.08
CA ASN A 505 0.44 -32.32 -9.01
C ASN A 505 -0.04 -33.30 -7.91
N ASN A 506 0.80 -33.58 -6.91
CA ASN A 506 0.48 -34.48 -5.80
C ASN A 506 -0.14 -33.77 -4.57
N SER A 507 -0.42 -32.46 -4.65
CA SER A 507 -0.99 -31.67 -3.55
C SER A 507 -2.28 -30.93 -3.98
N THR A 508 -2.85 -30.12 -3.09
CA THR A 508 -4.05 -29.32 -3.39
C THR A 508 -3.90 -27.89 -2.89
N VAL A 509 -4.44 -26.93 -3.65
CA VAL A 509 -4.47 -25.51 -3.30
C VAL A 509 -5.89 -25.04 -3.00
N GLN A 510 -6.03 -24.10 -2.07
CA GLN A 510 -7.31 -23.47 -1.79
C GLN A 510 -7.69 -22.50 -2.93
N VAL A 511 -8.93 -22.61 -3.40
CA VAL A 511 -9.52 -21.78 -4.45
C VAL A 511 -10.84 -21.18 -3.98
N TYR A 512 -11.31 -20.12 -4.62
CA TYR A 512 -12.62 -19.50 -4.35
C TYR A 512 -13.44 -19.42 -5.64
N PRO A 513 -14.16 -20.50 -6.01
CA PRO A 513 -15.01 -20.56 -7.19
C PRO A 513 -15.94 -19.35 -7.28
N TYR A 514 -16.13 -18.81 -8.48
CA TYR A 514 -17.07 -17.72 -8.69
C TYR A 514 -18.51 -18.23 -8.49
N SER A 515 -19.29 -17.49 -7.69
CA SER A 515 -20.73 -17.66 -7.53
C SER A 515 -21.42 -16.38 -8.01
N ALA A 516 -22.53 -16.53 -8.76
CA ALA A 516 -23.40 -15.41 -9.09
C ALA A 516 -24.22 -14.94 -7.86
N ASN A 517 -24.52 -15.86 -6.93
CA ASN A 517 -25.11 -15.52 -5.64
C ASN A 517 -23.98 -15.18 -4.65
N ILE A 518 -23.74 -13.88 -4.45
CA ILE A 518 -22.69 -13.34 -3.57
C ILE A 518 -23.36 -12.82 -2.28
N GLN A 519 -23.59 -13.70 -1.30
CA GLN A 519 -23.99 -13.27 0.04
C GLN A 519 -22.82 -12.54 0.72
N GLN A 520 -22.91 -11.21 0.79
CA GLN A 520 -22.01 -10.37 1.58
C GLN A 520 -22.24 -10.62 3.08
N ARG A 521 -21.25 -10.31 3.91
CA ARG A 521 -21.37 -10.37 5.39
C ARG A 521 -21.86 -9.04 5.94
N THR A 522 -22.80 -9.08 6.89
CA THR A 522 -23.14 -7.92 7.72
C THR A 522 -22.22 -7.80 8.94
N HIS A 523 -22.27 -6.66 9.62
CA HIS A 523 -21.62 -6.48 10.92
C HIS A 523 -22.26 -7.39 11.99
N GLU A 524 -23.59 -7.46 11.97
CA GLU A 524 -24.45 -8.12 12.96
C GLU A 524 -24.26 -9.64 12.94
N GLU A 525 -24.33 -10.28 11.77
CA GLU A 525 -24.01 -11.70 11.59
C GLU A 525 -22.58 -12.00 12.06
N THR A 526 -21.61 -11.15 11.68
CA THR A 526 -20.20 -11.35 12.05
C THR A 526 -19.97 -11.23 13.56
N VAL A 527 -20.71 -10.35 14.24
CA VAL A 527 -20.73 -10.25 15.71
C VAL A 527 -21.37 -11.48 16.33
N GLN A 528 -22.44 -12.03 15.75
CA GLN A 528 -23.07 -13.26 16.25
C GLN A 528 -22.16 -14.48 16.10
N TYR A 529 -21.60 -14.72 14.90
CA TYR A 529 -20.62 -15.78 14.66
C TYR A 529 -19.38 -15.66 15.57
N ALA A 530 -19.00 -14.43 15.94
CA ALA A 530 -17.94 -14.19 16.90
C ALA A 530 -18.31 -14.58 18.34
N ARG A 531 -19.58 -14.47 18.76
CA ARG A 531 -20.05 -14.98 20.06
C ARG A 531 -20.03 -16.50 20.05
N GLU A 532 -20.70 -17.12 19.09
CA GLU A 532 -20.84 -18.57 18.95
C GLU A 532 -19.46 -19.26 18.92
N ALA A 533 -18.54 -18.77 18.08
CA ALA A 533 -17.17 -19.28 18.02
C ALA A 533 -16.40 -19.14 19.34
N LEU A 534 -16.69 -18.13 20.17
CA LEU A 534 -16.09 -17.99 21.51
C LEU A 534 -16.66 -19.02 22.50
N GLU A 535 -17.91 -19.45 22.30
CA GLU A 535 -18.56 -20.46 23.14
C GLU A 535 -18.16 -21.87 22.76
N GLU A 536 -18.16 -22.21 21.46
CA GLU A 536 -17.57 -23.46 20.95
C GLU A 536 -16.12 -23.64 21.43
N ARG A 537 -15.37 -22.55 21.56
CA ARG A 537 -13.98 -22.52 22.03
C ARG A 537 -13.76 -22.91 23.48
N LYS A 538 -14.83 -23.06 24.28
CA LYS A 538 -14.79 -23.74 25.58
C LYS A 538 -14.45 -25.24 25.40
N ASN A 539 -14.93 -25.84 24.31
CA ASN A 539 -14.84 -27.28 24.02
C ASN A 539 -13.78 -27.61 22.94
N ASN A 540 -13.69 -26.80 21.88
CA ASN A 540 -12.76 -26.97 20.76
C ASN A 540 -11.97 -25.67 20.48
N LYS A 541 -10.67 -25.68 20.79
CA LYS A 541 -9.79 -24.49 20.69
C LYS A 541 -9.69 -23.92 19.26
N ASP A 542 -9.92 -24.73 18.24
CA ASP A 542 -9.83 -24.35 16.81
C ASP A 542 -11.21 -24.14 16.14
N ALA A 543 -12.27 -24.13 16.95
CA ALA A 543 -13.63 -23.82 16.53
C ALA A 543 -13.77 -22.41 15.93
N SER A 544 -14.75 -22.27 15.05
CA SER A 544 -15.03 -21.05 14.28
C SER A 544 -16.35 -21.17 13.52
N VAL A 545 -17.25 -20.21 13.66
CA VAL A 545 -18.48 -20.14 12.86
C VAL A 545 -18.24 -19.28 11.61
N TYR A 546 -18.54 -19.83 10.42
CA TYR A 546 -18.26 -19.22 9.11
C TYR A 546 -16.88 -18.55 8.98
N GLY A 547 -15.85 -19.19 9.56
CA GLY A 547 -14.46 -18.71 9.57
C GLY A 547 -14.11 -17.72 10.68
N VAL A 548 -15.07 -17.17 11.41
CA VAL A 548 -14.85 -16.24 12.54
C VAL A 548 -14.43 -17.03 13.78
N LYS A 549 -13.33 -16.65 14.47
CA LYS A 549 -12.75 -17.39 15.61
C LYS A 549 -13.00 -16.74 16.98
N GLY A 550 -13.88 -15.75 17.06
CA GLY A 550 -14.16 -14.98 18.28
C GLY A 550 -14.14 -13.46 18.09
N PRO A 551 -14.52 -12.69 19.12
CA PRO A 551 -14.70 -11.23 19.00
C PRO A 551 -13.35 -10.50 18.99
N SER A 552 -13.06 -9.78 17.90
CA SER A 552 -11.94 -8.85 17.84
C SER A 552 -12.26 -7.56 18.60
N LEU A 553 -11.28 -6.97 19.28
CA LEU A 553 -11.44 -5.69 19.95
C LEU A 553 -11.68 -4.52 18.97
N LEU A 554 -11.44 -4.72 17.66
CA LEU A 554 -11.86 -3.80 16.61
C LEU A 554 -13.38 -3.54 16.60
N LEU A 555 -14.20 -4.50 17.08
CA LEU A 555 -15.64 -4.33 17.31
C LEU A 555 -16.00 -3.19 18.29
N LYS A 556 -15.01 -2.66 19.02
CA LYS A 556 -15.17 -1.50 19.94
C LYS A 556 -14.43 -0.26 19.45
N LEU A 557 -13.96 -0.24 18.21
CA LEU A 557 -13.17 0.83 17.61
C LEU A 557 -13.76 1.37 16.31
N VAL A 558 -14.23 0.51 15.39
CA VAL A 558 -14.88 0.91 14.13
C VAL A 558 -16.39 0.68 14.19
N PRO A 559 -17.21 1.46 13.44
CA PRO A 559 -18.67 1.31 13.48
C PRO A 559 -19.18 0.04 12.79
N ASP A 560 -18.49 -0.47 11.76
CA ASP A 560 -18.82 -1.74 11.07
C ASP A 560 -17.51 -2.47 10.76
N ILE A 561 -17.28 -3.64 11.37
CA ILE A 561 -16.03 -4.39 11.18
C ILE A 561 -15.81 -4.92 9.76
N ILE A 562 -16.89 -5.17 9.00
CA ILE A 562 -16.84 -5.63 7.62
C ILE A 562 -16.58 -4.46 6.70
N LYS A 563 -17.49 -3.47 6.60
CA LYS A 563 -17.32 -2.30 5.71
C LYS A 563 -16.02 -1.55 5.99
N CYS A 564 -15.73 -1.28 7.27
CA CYS A 564 -14.63 -0.39 7.68
C CYS A 564 -13.22 -1.00 7.59
N THR A 565 -13.09 -2.31 7.33
CA THR A 565 -11.77 -2.95 7.14
C THR A 565 -11.45 -3.07 5.66
N ALA A 566 -10.63 -2.16 5.15
CA ALA A 566 -10.44 -1.94 3.72
C ALA A 566 -9.65 -3.07 3.02
N ILE A 567 -9.82 -3.21 1.70
CA ILE A 567 -8.97 -4.07 0.85
C ILE A 567 -7.80 -3.24 0.33
N ASP A 568 -6.58 -3.50 0.80
CA ASP A 568 -5.38 -2.84 0.27
C ASP A 568 -5.10 -3.31 -1.17
N ILE A 569 -5.28 -2.38 -2.10
CA ILE A 569 -4.98 -2.55 -3.52
C ILE A 569 -3.50 -2.90 -3.78
N MET A 570 -2.56 -2.46 -2.93
CA MET A 570 -1.14 -2.72 -3.14
C MET A 570 -0.81 -4.20 -2.97
N HIS A 571 -1.13 -4.80 -1.82
CA HIS A 571 -0.89 -6.23 -1.60
C HIS A 571 -1.84 -7.11 -2.43
N GLY A 572 -3.12 -6.73 -2.56
CA GLY A 572 -4.14 -7.54 -3.24
C GLY A 572 -3.99 -7.55 -4.76
N VAL A 573 -3.97 -6.37 -5.40
CA VAL A 573 -4.05 -6.24 -6.86
C VAL A 573 -2.68 -6.10 -7.50
N PHE A 574 -1.84 -5.18 -7.02
CA PHE A 574 -0.55 -4.91 -7.65
C PHE A 574 0.47 -6.02 -7.35
N TRP A 575 0.70 -6.34 -6.08
CA TRP A 575 1.61 -7.42 -5.68
C TRP A 575 0.99 -8.82 -5.79
N GLY A 576 -0.33 -8.94 -5.62
CA GLY A 576 -1.04 -10.21 -5.73
C GLY A 576 -1.39 -10.58 -7.17
N VAL A 577 -2.49 -10.04 -7.70
CA VAL A 577 -3.03 -10.43 -9.01
C VAL A 577 -2.05 -10.14 -10.16
N CYS A 578 -1.46 -8.95 -10.24
CA CYS A 578 -0.59 -8.59 -11.37
C CYS A 578 0.70 -9.42 -11.39
N LYS A 579 1.36 -9.64 -10.24
CA LYS A 579 2.53 -10.52 -10.13
C LYS A 579 2.23 -11.97 -10.53
N MET A 580 1.05 -12.48 -10.15
CA MET A 580 0.59 -13.81 -10.54
C MET A 580 0.38 -13.90 -12.06
N LEU A 581 -0.33 -12.94 -12.68
CA LEU A 581 -0.50 -12.87 -14.13
C LEU A 581 0.85 -12.83 -14.85
N MET A 582 1.80 -12.00 -14.39
CA MET A 582 3.12 -11.94 -14.98
C MET A 582 3.92 -13.24 -14.81
N LYS A 583 3.79 -13.98 -13.69
CA LYS A 583 4.37 -15.33 -13.57
C LYS A 583 3.74 -16.29 -14.58
N LEU A 584 2.41 -16.28 -14.73
CA LEU A 584 1.68 -17.11 -15.70
C LEU A 584 2.12 -16.85 -17.14
N TRP A 585 2.30 -15.57 -17.51
CA TRP A 585 2.68 -15.16 -18.87
C TRP A 585 4.17 -15.34 -19.18
N PHE A 586 5.08 -15.11 -18.22
CA PHE A 586 6.53 -14.99 -18.49
C PHE A 586 7.42 -16.06 -17.85
N SER A 587 6.91 -16.94 -16.97
CA SER A 587 7.72 -18.00 -16.37
C SER A 587 7.83 -19.21 -17.31
N SER A 588 9.04 -19.75 -17.46
CA SER A 588 9.30 -21.00 -18.19
C SER A 588 8.47 -22.18 -17.67
N THR A 589 8.15 -22.17 -16.37
CA THR A 589 7.25 -23.10 -15.66
C THR A 589 5.89 -23.32 -16.34
N TYR A 590 5.42 -22.35 -17.13
CA TYR A 590 4.13 -22.42 -17.83
C TYR A 590 4.29 -22.32 -19.35
N SER A 591 5.49 -22.49 -19.90
CA SER A 591 5.81 -22.30 -21.33
C SER A 591 4.94 -23.13 -22.29
N THR A 592 4.41 -24.27 -21.85
CA THR A 592 3.49 -25.14 -22.60
C THR A 592 2.00 -24.76 -22.48
N MET A 593 1.65 -23.76 -21.67
CA MET A 593 0.28 -23.36 -21.40
C MET A 593 -0.20 -22.28 -22.41
N PRO A 594 -1.48 -22.29 -22.84
CA PRO A 594 -1.98 -21.41 -23.90
C PRO A 594 -1.98 -19.90 -23.58
N TRP A 595 -1.80 -19.54 -22.31
CA TRP A 595 -1.62 -18.14 -21.87
C TRP A 595 -0.16 -17.68 -21.83
N SER A 596 0.82 -18.56 -22.05
CA SER A 596 2.23 -18.22 -21.90
C SER A 596 2.81 -17.54 -23.14
N ILE A 597 3.53 -16.47 -22.89
CA ILE A 597 4.32 -15.70 -23.86
C ILE A 597 5.78 -15.61 -23.42
N HIS A 598 6.25 -16.61 -22.65
CA HIS A 598 7.64 -16.73 -22.18
C HIS A 598 8.66 -16.66 -23.34
N HIS A 599 8.34 -17.28 -24.47
CA HIS A 599 9.18 -17.23 -25.67
C HIS A 599 9.29 -15.81 -26.30
N LEU A 600 8.42 -14.87 -25.92
CA LEU A 600 8.42 -13.47 -26.37
C LEU A 600 9.00 -12.50 -25.31
N THR A 601 9.49 -13.01 -24.16
CA THR A 601 10.01 -12.17 -23.06
C THR A 601 11.12 -11.21 -23.51
N GLY A 602 12.06 -11.66 -24.36
CA GLY A 602 13.12 -10.80 -24.89
C GLY A 602 12.61 -9.64 -25.76
N ILE A 603 11.56 -9.87 -26.55
CA ILE A 603 10.92 -8.84 -27.38
C ILE A 603 10.24 -7.78 -26.50
N LEU A 604 9.63 -8.19 -25.38
CA LEU A 604 9.06 -7.27 -24.41
C LEU A 604 10.12 -6.52 -23.61
N ASP A 605 11.25 -7.14 -23.27
CA ASP A 605 12.38 -6.46 -22.62
C ASP A 605 12.99 -5.36 -23.49
N GLU A 606 13.11 -5.57 -24.80
CA GLU A 606 13.54 -4.50 -25.72
C GLU A 606 12.52 -3.34 -25.84
N LYS A 607 11.22 -3.61 -25.65
CA LYS A 607 10.20 -2.55 -25.56
C LYS A 607 10.32 -1.82 -24.22
N LEU A 608 10.41 -2.54 -23.09
CA LEU A 608 10.52 -1.97 -21.73
C LEU A 608 11.79 -1.11 -21.57
N LYS A 609 12.93 -1.54 -22.13
CA LYS A 609 14.18 -0.75 -22.18
C LYS A 609 13.99 0.62 -22.85
N LYS A 610 13.17 0.70 -23.90
CA LYS A 610 12.90 1.94 -24.65
C LYS A 610 11.93 2.89 -23.93
N ILE A 611 11.11 2.40 -23.01
CA ILE A 611 10.23 3.26 -22.20
C ILE A 611 11.06 4.20 -21.31
N LYS A 612 10.74 5.50 -21.41
CA LYS A 612 11.27 6.58 -20.58
C LYS A 612 10.13 7.14 -19.72
N SER A 613 10.21 6.97 -18.41
CA SER A 613 9.12 7.37 -17.50
C SER A 613 9.19 8.87 -17.15
N PRO A 614 8.06 9.52 -16.82
CA PRO A 614 8.03 10.85 -16.21
C PRO A 614 8.85 10.94 -14.92
N SER A 615 9.26 12.15 -14.55
CA SER A 615 10.12 12.41 -13.38
C SER A 615 9.43 12.23 -12.02
N PHE A 616 8.09 12.19 -11.94
CA PHE A 616 7.38 11.79 -10.73
C PHE A 616 7.48 10.27 -10.47
N VAL A 617 7.62 9.48 -11.53
CA VAL A 617 7.83 8.04 -11.43
C VAL A 617 9.24 7.78 -10.90
N GLN A 618 9.37 7.17 -9.72
CA GLN A 618 10.67 6.93 -9.08
C GLN A 618 11.56 6.00 -9.93
N ARG A 619 11.13 4.76 -10.18
CA ARG A 619 11.88 3.74 -10.93
C ARG A 619 11.36 3.61 -12.37
N ALA A 620 12.26 3.65 -13.35
CA ALA A 620 11.93 3.30 -14.74
C ALA A 620 11.76 1.77 -14.86
N PRO A 621 10.99 1.24 -15.84
CA PRO A 621 10.75 -0.19 -15.95
C PRO A 621 12.06 -0.98 -16.13
N ARG A 622 12.25 -1.98 -15.26
CA ARG A 622 13.31 -3.00 -15.33
C ARG A 622 12.95 -4.09 -16.34
N GLN A 623 13.86 -5.05 -16.52
CA GLN A 623 13.63 -6.22 -17.37
C GLN A 623 12.72 -7.23 -16.65
N LEU A 624 11.97 -8.02 -17.41
CA LEU A 624 11.08 -9.08 -16.96
C LEU A 624 11.86 -10.22 -16.31
N LYS A 625 13.10 -10.48 -16.73
CA LYS A 625 14.01 -11.41 -16.03
C LYS A 625 14.24 -11.03 -14.56
N ASP A 626 14.17 -9.73 -14.26
CA ASP A 626 14.38 -9.17 -12.92
C ASP A 626 13.07 -9.12 -12.11
N MET A 627 11.95 -9.65 -12.62
CA MET A 627 10.61 -9.62 -12.01
C MET A 627 10.60 -10.09 -10.54
N LYS A 628 11.44 -11.06 -10.18
CA LYS A 628 11.59 -11.51 -8.78
C LYS A 628 11.94 -10.37 -7.81
N PHE A 629 12.61 -9.31 -8.29
CA PHE A 629 12.99 -8.12 -7.54
C PHE A 629 12.08 -6.89 -7.75
N TRP A 630 11.04 -6.97 -8.59
CA TRP A 630 10.12 -5.84 -8.82
C TRP A 630 9.29 -5.55 -7.57
N LYS A 631 9.09 -4.27 -7.23
CA LYS A 631 8.22 -3.81 -6.14
C LYS A 631 6.76 -3.67 -6.59
N ALA A 632 5.82 -3.61 -5.64
CA ALA A 632 4.40 -3.40 -5.93
C ALA A 632 4.12 -2.15 -6.79
N SER A 633 4.91 -1.08 -6.65
CA SER A 633 4.86 0.11 -7.50
C SER A 633 5.23 -0.15 -8.96
N GLU A 634 6.12 -1.11 -9.25
CA GLU A 634 6.47 -1.50 -10.62
C GLU A 634 5.38 -2.37 -11.25
N TYR A 635 4.76 -3.27 -10.47
CA TYR A 635 3.56 -4.00 -10.92
C TYR A 635 2.36 -3.07 -11.15
N LYS A 636 2.19 -2.01 -10.33
CA LYS A 636 1.20 -0.94 -10.55
C LYS A 636 1.45 -0.22 -11.88
N LEU A 637 2.70 0.18 -12.14
CA LEU A 637 3.09 0.85 -13.38
C LEU A 637 2.89 -0.05 -14.61
N PHE A 638 3.24 -1.33 -14.51
CA PHE A 638 2.97 -2.29 -15.57
C PHE A 638 1.47 -2.44 -15.82
N LEU A 639 0.67 -2.75 -14.80
CA LEU A 639 -0.78 -2.90 -14.90
C LEU A 639 -1.43 -1.67 -15.56
N LEU A 640 -1.18 -0.48 -15.01
CA LEU A 640 -1.96 0.72 -15.32
C LEU A 640 -1.34 1.64 -16.37
N TYR A 641 -0.07 1.47 -16.78
CA TYR A 641 0.56 2.39 -17.75
C TYR A 641 1.27 1.72 -18.93
N TYR A 642 1.66 0.44 -18.82
CA TYR A 642 2.46 -0.22 -19.86
C TYR A 642 1.78 -1.46 -20.49
N SER A 643 0.97 -2.21 -19.73
CA SER A 643 0.57 -3.57 -20.10
C SER A 643 -0.26 -3.64 -21.39
N VAL A 644 -1.37 -2.91 -21.49
CA VAL A 644 -2.29 -3.04 -22.64
C VAL A 644 -1.60 -2.73 -23.98
N PRO A 645 -0.86 -1.61 -24.16
CA PRO A 645 -0.19 -1.32 -25.43
C PRO A 645 1.02 -2.23 -25.71
N LEU A 646 1.74 -2.73 -24.69
CA LEU A 646 2.84 -3.66 -24.88
C LEU A 646 2.37 -5.08 -25.25
N LEU A 647 1.25 -5.52 -24.67
CA LEU A 647 0.68 -6.86 -24.85
C LEU A 647 -0.23 -6.96 -26.08
N LYS A 648 -0.72 -5.84 -26.64
CA LYS A 648 -1.39 -5.83 -27.95
C LYS A 648 -0.45 -6.46 -29.01
N ASN A 649 -1.01 -7.35 -29.82
CA ASN A 649 -0.30 -8.15 -30.83
C ASN A 649 0.86 -9.02 -30.27
N VAL A 650 0.84 -9.35 -28.97
CA VAL A 650 1.83 -10.22 -28.30
C VAL A 650 1.13 -11.28 -27.46
N LEU A 651 0.18 -10.86 -26.61
CA LEU A 651 -0.69 -11.76 -25.86
C LEU A 651 -1.93 -12.09 -26.70
N SER A 652 -2.36 -13.35 -26.69
CA SER A 652 -3.57 -13.80 -27.40
C SER A 652 -4.81 -12.99 -26.98
N GLU A 653 -5.65 -12.67 -27.96
CA GLU A 653 -6.70 -11.66 -27.86
C GLU A 653 -7.69 -11.93 -26.72
N VAL A 654 -7.97 -13.21 -26.42
CA VAL A 654 -8.87 -13.62 -25.34
C VAL A 654 -8.31 -13.20 -23.97
N TYR A 655 -7.02 -13.44 -23.74
CA TYR A 655 -6.32 -13.07 -22.51
C TYR A 655 -6.11 -11.56 -22.41
N LEU A 656 -5.85 -10.89 -23.53
CA LEU A 656 -5.75 -9.43 -23.59
C LEU A 656 -7.10 -8.76 -23.28
N LYS A 657 -8.20 -9.24 -23.87
CA LYS A 657 -9.57 -8.77 -23.59
C LYS A 657 -9.95 -8.98 -22.14
N HIS A 658 -9.60 -10.13 -21.55
CA HIS A 658 -9.80 -10.42 -20.13
C HIS A 658 -8.99 -9.49 -19.22
N HIS A 659 -7.69 -9.30 -19.50
CA HIS A 659 -6.84 -8.35 -18.77
C HIS A 659 -7.35 -6.90 -18.84
N CYS A 660 -7.90 -6.49 -19.99
CA CYS A 660 -8.51 -5.16 -20.14
C CYS A 660 -9.70 -4.94 -19.19
N LEU A 661 -10.42 -5.98 -18.75
CA LEU A 661 -11.48 -5.85 -17.73
C LEU A 661 -10.90 -5.36 -16.40
N LEU A 662 -9.81 -5.98 -15.94
CA LEU A 662 -9.10 -5.61 -14.71
C LEU A 662 -8.52 -4.18 -14.81
N VAL A 663 -7.81 -3.87 -15.90
CA VAL A 663 -7.22 -2.54 -16.11
C VAL A 663 -8.30 -1.45 -16.13
N SER A 664 -9.44 -1.72 -16.79
CA SER A 664 -10.55 -0.77 -16.89
C SER A 664 -11.25 -0.55 -15.54
N ALA A 665 -11.52 -1.63 -14.80
CA ALA A 665 -12.18 -1.52 -13.50
C ALA A 665 -11.32 -0.82 -12.45
N ILE A 666 -10.03 -1.17 -12.35
CA ILE A 666 -9.10 -0.51 -11.42
C ILE A 666 -8.91 0.96 -11.80
N TYR A 667 -8.86 1.30 -13.10
CA TYR A 667 -8.89 2.70 -13.56
C TYR A 667 -10.14 3.45 -13.08
N LEU A 668 -11.34 2.90 -13.33
CA LEU A 668 -12.62 3.53 -12.96
C LEU A 668 -12.74 3.78 -11.45
N LEU A 669 -12.27 2.85 -10.62
CA LEU A 669 -12.32 2.93 -9.15
C LEU A 669 -11.18 3.76 -8.51
N SER A 670 -10.25 4.28 -9.32
CA SER A 670 -9.05 5.00 -8.85
C SER A 670 -8.95 6.44 -9.36
N GLN A 671 -10.02 7.01 -9.93
CA GLN A 671 -10.01 8.38 -10.45
C GLN A 671 -10.05 9.44 -9.32
N ASP A 672 -9.86 10.71 -9.68
CA ASP A 672 -10.07 11.86 -8.77
C ASP A 672 -11.55 12.09 -8.44
N SER A 673 -12.47 11.63 -9.31
CA SER A 673 -13.91 11.81 -9.13
C SER A 673 -14.66 10.68 -9.84
N ILE A 674 -15.45 9.92 -9.09
CA ILE A 674 -16.07 8.66 -9.52
C ILE A 674 -17.59 8.75 -9.34
N SER A 675 -18.40 8.49 -10.38
CA SER A 675 -19.86 8.43 -10.24
C SER A 675 -20.32 7.10 -9.59
N PRO A 676 -21.07 7.16 -8.46
CA PRO A 676 -21.65 5.96 -7.83
C PRO A 676 -22.98 5.55 -8.47
N SER A 677 -23.74 6.54 -8.94
CA SER A 677 -25.03 6.40 -9.63
C SER A 677 -24.93 6.85 -11.10
N PRO A 678 -25.86 6.41 -11.97
CA PRO A 678 -25.95 6.91 -13.34
C PRO A 678 -26.45 8.35 -13.36
N LYS A 679 -25.76 9.25 -14.08
CA LYS A 679 -26.12 10.67 -14.16
C LYS A 679 -27.25 10.93 -15.16
N ILE A 680 -28.47 10.57 -14.78
CA ILE A 680 -29.70 11.08 -15.38
C ILE A 680 -30.61 11.61 -14.26
N PRO A 681 -30.95 12.92 -14.22
CA PRO A 681 -32.02 13.39 -13.35
C PRO A 681 -33.34 12.79 -13.85
N TRP A 682 -34.02 12.03 -13.00
CA TRP A 682 -35.26 11.31 -13.34
C TRP A 682 -36.45 12.27 -13.47
N THR A 683 -36.41 13.09 -14.52
CA THR A 683 -37.57 13.81 -15.02
C THR A 683 -38.44 12.80 -15.78
N PRO A 684 -39.71 12.58 -15.39
CA PRO A 684 -40.64 11.82 -16.22
C PRO A 684 -40.69 12.48 -17.60
N TRP A 685 -40.63 11.70 -18.69
CA TRP A 685 -40.49 12.24 -20.05
C TRP A 685 -41.56 13.29 -20.42
N ASN A 686 -42.73 13.21 -19.78
CA ASN A 686 -43.83 14.16 -19.91
C ASN A 686 -43.48 15.61 -19.48
N SER A 687 -42.48 15.84 -18.62
CA SER A 687 -42.12 17.19 -18.13
C SER A 687 -41.04 17.91 -18.94
N MET A 688 -40.40 17.25 -19.93
CA MET A 688 -39.52 17.94 -20.89
C MET A 688 -40.30 18.76 -21.94
N ILE A 689 -41.63 18.66 -21.97
CA ILE A 689 -42.50 19.30 -22.97
C ILE A 689 -42.75 20.79 -22.66
N SER A 690 -42.48 21.26 -21.43
CA SER A 690 -42.97 22.55 -20.91
C SER A 690 -41.90 23.61 -20.57
N PHE A 691 -40.74 23.62 -21.23
CA PHE A 691 -39.70 24.66 -21.06
C PHE A 691 -39.73 25.75 -22.17
N PRO A 692 -40.18 27.00 -21.89
CA PRO A 692 -40.41 28.04 -22.92
C PRO A 692 -39.17 28.69 -23.58
N TRP A 693 -37.99 28.09 -23.47
CA TRP A 693 -36.74 28.71 -23.96
C TRP A 693 -36.53 28.53 -25.48
N ILE A 694 -37.19 27.54 -26.10
CA ILE A 694 -36.89 27.09 -27.47
C ILE A 694 -37.31 28.10 -28.55
N GLU A 695 -38.31 28.95 -28.32
CA GLU A 695 -38.86 29.84 -29.36
C GLU A 695 -38.06 31.15 -29.57
N ARG A 696 -37.34 31.64 -28.55
CA ARG A 696 -36.71 32.99 -28.59
C ARG A 696 -35.46 33.12 -29.46
N ARG A 697 -35.13 32.14 -30.31
CA ARG A 697 -33.90 32.16 -31.15
C ARG A 697 -34.14 32.22 -32.67
N SER A 698 -35.38 32.32 -33.14
CA SER A 698 -35.72 32.43 -34.58
C SER A 698 -35.63 33.86 -35.17
N ALA A 699 -35.23 34.88 -34.40
CA ALA A 699 -35.41 36.28 -34.78
C ALA A 699 -34.12 37.06 -35.16
N ALA A 700 -32.95 36.40 -35.25
CA ALA A 700 -31.69 37.03 -35.64
C ALA A 700 -31.23 36.54 -37.03
N LYS A 701 -30.92 37.47 -37.95
CA LYS A 701 -30.52 37.18 -39.33
C LYS A 701 -29.00 37.14 -39.50
N GLU A 702 -28.52 36.13 -40.23
CA GLU A 702 -27.32 36.16 -41.09
C GLU A 702 -25.92 36.38 -40.44
N PRO A 703 -24.80 36.12 -41.15
CA PRO A 703 -24.52 34.90 -41.93
C PRO A 703 -23.10 34.30 -41.68
N TYR A 704 -22.75 33.28 -42.48
CA TYR A 704 -21.42 32.66 -42.63
C TYR A 704 -20.83 31.80 -41.49
N PHE A 705 -21.19 30.51 -41.50
CA PHE A 705 -20.21 29.41 -41.44
C PHE A 705 -20.72 28.22 -42.29
N HIS A 706 -19.84 27.58 -43.05
CA HIS A 706 -20.16 26.39 -43.86
C HIS A 706 -19.32 25.20 -43.41
N GLY A 707 -19.98 24.07 -43.14
CA GLY A 707 -19.37 22.80 -42.72
C GLY A 707 -20.02 22.22 -41.46
N LYS A 708 -20.54 20.98 -41.56
CA LYS A 708 -21.19 20.18 -40.49
C LYS A 708 -22.66 20.48 -40.12
N TYR A 709 -23.53 20.80 -41.09
CA TYR A 709 -24.99 20.89 -40.87
C TYR A 709 -25.81 19.64 -41.25
N LEU A 710 -25.16 18.52 -41.62
CA LEU A 710 -25.87 17.32 -42.10
C LEU A 710 -26.44 16.40 -41.00
N THR A 711 -25.85 16.35 -39.80
CA THR A 711 -26.25 15.36 -38.78
C THR A 711 -27.58 15.68 -38.10
N TRP A 712 -27.81 16.94 -37.70
CA TRP A 712 -28.99 17.30 -36.90
C TRP A 712 -30.31 17.30 -37.68
N LYS A 713 -30.28 17.67 -38.97
CA LYS A 713 -31.49 17.65 -39.82
C LYS A 713 -32.05 16.23 -39.96
N TRP A 714 -31.20 15.23 -40.17
CA TRP A 714 -31.61 13.84 -40.30
C TRP A 714 -32.20 13.28 -39.01
N ALA A 715 -31.56 13.49 -37.86
CA ALA A 715 -32.11 13.06 -36.56
C ALA A 715 -33.54 13.60 -36.33
N LYS A 716 -33.80 14.87 -36.67
CA LYS A 716 -35.11 15.51 -36.51
C LYS A 716 -36.17 15.03 -37.51
N THR A 717 -35.77 14.52 -38.68
CA THR A 717 -36.66 13.85 -39.64
C THR A 717 -36.97 12.42 -39.20
N THR A 718 -35.95 11.62 -38.84
CA THR A 718 -36.12 10.24 -38.37
C THR A 718 -37.04 10.16 -37.15
N TRP A 719 -36.88 11.09 -36.21
CA TRP A 719 -37.74 11.16 -35.02
C TRP A 719 -39.23 11.47 -35.33
N ARG A 720 -39.51 12.18 -36.43
CA ARG A 720 -40.90 12.41 -36.88
C ARG A 720 -41.51 11.15 -37.49
N VAL A 721 -40.76 10.40 -38.30
CA VAL A 721 -41.26 9.15 -38.90
C VAL A 721 -41.61 8.12 -37.83
N ILE A 722 -40.77 8.02 -36.78
CA ILE A 722 -41.02 7.14 -35.62
C ILE A 722 -42.30 7.53 -34.86
N LEU A 723 -42.56 8.83 -34.68
CA LEU A 723 -43.76 9.31 -33.95
C LEU A 723 -45.06 9.28 -34.77
N HIS A 724 -45.00 9.19 -36.10
CA HIS A 724 -46.18 9.16 -36.97
C HIS A 724 -46.49 7.77 -37.56
N GLY A 725 -45.71 6.73 -37.25
CA GLY A 725 -46.08 5.33 -37.49
C GLY A 725 -45.92 4.80 -38.91
N GLU A 726 -45.24 5.53 -39.81
CA GLU A 726 -45.13 5.20 -41.24
C GLU A 726 -43.99 4.20 -41.60
N MET A 727 -43.50 3.40 -40.63
CA MET A 727 -42.49 2.35 -40.89
C MET A 727 -42.87 1.03 -40.20
N SER A 728 -42.74 -0.09 -40.93
CA SER A 728 -43.02 -1.41 -40.39
C SER A 728 -41.88 -1.92 -39.48
N PRO A 729 -42.18 -2.75 -38.45
CA PRO A 729 -41.20 -3.10 -37.42
C PRO A 729 -39.90 -3.77 -37.91
N MET A 730 -39.92 -4.43 -39.08
CA MET A 730 -38.74 -5.12 -39.62
C MET A 730 -37.57 -4.19 -39.97
N THR A 731 -37.84 -2.91 -40.28
CA THR A 731 -36.80 -1.96 -40.73
C THR A 731 -36.01 -1.30 -39.60
N PHE A 732 -36.38 -1.53 -38.33
CA PHE A 732 -35.71 -0.90 -37.18
C PHE A 732 -34.43 -1.62 -36.73
N LEU A 733 -34.22 -2.87 -37.18
CA LEU A 733 -33.03 -3.67 -36.88
C LEU A 733 -31.86 -3.40 -37.84
N ASP A 734 -32.15 -2.98 -39.08
CA ASP A 734 -31.17 -2.83 -40.16
C ASP A 734 -30.40 -1.49 -40.15
N VAL A 735 -30.39 -0.77 -39.02
CA VAL A 735 -29.62 0.49 -38.87
C VAL A 735 -28.56 0.40 -37.74
N PRO A 736 -27.48 -0.42 -37.92
CA PRO A 736 -26.44 -0.60 -36.90
C PRO A 736 -25.81 0.69 -36.37
N TRP A 737 -25.72 1.75 -37.18
CA TRP A 737 -25.16 3.04 -36.76
C TRP A 737 -26.08 3.81 -35.81
N LEU A 738 -27.41 3.71 -35.99
CA LEU A 738 -28.36 4.35 -35.09
C LEU A 738 -28.41 3.61 -33.75
N MET A 739 -28.42 2.28 -33.78
CA MET A 739 -28.27 1.48 -32.56
C MET A 739 -26.90 1.70 -31.89
N GLY A 740 -25.80 1.76 -32.64
CA GLY A 740 -24.48 2.10 -32.08
C GLY A 740 -24.44 3.49 -31.42
N THR A 741 -25.22 4.45 -31.92
CA THR A 741 -25.35 5.79 -31.33
C THR A 741 -26.25 5.78 -30.09
N LEU A 742 -27.38 5.06 -30.12
CA LEU A 742 -28.29 4.93 -28.97
C LEU A 742 -27.69 4.10 -27.84
N MET A 743 -27.02 2.99 -28.17
CA MET A 743 -26.23 2.20 -27.20
C MET A 743 -25.04 3.01 -26.68
N GLY A 744 -24.38 3.83 -27.50
CA GLY A 744 -23.37 4.78 -27.04
C GLY A 744 -23.92 5.82 -26.05
N PHE A 745 -25.19 6.20 -26.14
CA PHE A 745 -25.89 7.03 -25.16
C PHE A 745 -26.29 6.25 -23.89
N LEU A 746 -26.67 4.97 -24.01
CA LEU A 746 -27.02 4.09 -22.88
C LEU A 746 -25.79 3.63 -22.08
N ASP A 747 -24.65 3.37 -22.73
CA ASP A 747 -23.38 3.06 -22.07
C ASP A 747 -22.79 4.30 -21.38
N TRP A 748 -23.05 5.51 -21.89
CA TRP A 748 -22.78 6.76 -21.18
C TRP A 748 -23.67 6.96 -19.94
N ALA A 749 -24.82 6.27 -19.88
CA ALA A 749 -25.79 6.33 -18.79
C ALA A 749 -25.57 5.29 -17.68
N LEU A 750 -24.39 4.65 -17.59
CA LEU A 750 -24.03 3.73 -16.50
C LEU A 750 -23.05 4.35 -15.51
N ALA A 751 -23.21 4.06 -14.22
CA ALA A 751 -22.31 4.57 -13.18
C ALA A 751 -20.90 3.98 -13.28
N GLN A 752 -19.88 4.74 -12.90
CA GLN A 752 -18.49 4.26 -12.94
C GLN A 752 -18.25 3.09 -11.97
N VAL A 753 -18.81 3.17 -10.75
CA VAL A 753 -18.71 2.07 -9.76
C VAL A 753 -19.47 0.82 -10.24
N GLN A 754 -20.69 0.98 -10.76
CA GLN A 754 -21.49 -0.15 -11.27
C GLN A 754 -20.82 -0.82 -12.49
N THR A 755 -20.20 -0.03 -13.36
CA THR A 755 -19.45 -0.53 -14.52
C THR A 755 -18.22 -1.30 -14.08
N ALA A 756 -17.44 -0.77 -13.13
CA ALA A 756 -16.31 -1.48 -12.54
C ALA A 756 -16.74 -2.81 -11.87
N SER A 757 -17.84 -2.82 -11.12
CA SER A 757 -18.38 -4.04 -10.49
C SER A 757 -18.69 -5.11 -11.53
N LYS A 758 -19.43 -4.78 -12.60
CA LYS A 758 -19.72 -5.69 -13.71
C LYS A 758 -18.44 -6.23 -14.39
N LEU A 759 -17.43 -5.39 -14.58
CA LEU A 759 -16.13 -5.79 -15.13
C LEU A 759 -15.37 -6.74 -14.20
N LEU A 760 -15.36 -6.49 -12.89
CA LEU A 760 -14.66 -7.32 -11.89
C LEU A 760 -15.34 -8.68 -11.71
N MET A 761 -16.67 -8.71 -11.66
CA MET A 761 -17.44 -9.97 -11.67
C MET A 761 -17.18 -10.76 -12.96
N SER A 762 -17.22 -10.10 -14.13
CA SER A 762 -16.89 -10.74 -15.41
C SER A 762 -15.47 -11.30 -15.41
N TYR A 763 -14.49 -10.54 -14.92
CA TYR A 763 -13.09 -10.95 -14.84
C TYR A 763 -12.92 -12.19 -13.96
N VAL A 764 -13.49 -12.21 -12.75
CA VAL A 764 -13.37 -13.34 -11.81
C VAL A 764 -14.12 -14.58 -12.30
N SER A 765 -15.27 -14.40 -12.95
CA SER A 765 -16.04 -15.48 -13.58
C SER A 765 -15.29 -16.13 -14.76
N ASP A 766 -14.78 -15.32 -15.70
CA ASP A 766 -13.99 -15.81 -16.84
C ASP A 766 -12.62 -16.42 -16.40
N PHE A 767 -12.08 -16.04 -15.23
CA PHE A 767 -10.71 -16.35 -14.83
C PHE A 767 -10.38 -17.85 -14.81
N ALA A 768 -11.20 -18.67 -14.15
CA ALA A 768 -10.93 -20.10 -13.98
C ALA A 768 -10.97 -20.87 -15.30
N ARG A 769 -11.79 -20.42 -16.27
CA ARG A 769 -11.90 -20.98 -17.62
C ARG A 769 -10.67 -20.65 -18.47
N LEU A 770 -10.01 -19.52 -18.21
CA LEU A 770 -8.87 -19.03 -18.98
C LEU A 770 -7.52 -19.52 -18.47
N TYR A 771 -7.31 -19.53 -17.14
CA TYR A 771 -6.03 -19.86 -16.51
C TYR A 771 -6.02 -21.18 -15.72
N ALA A 772 -7.14 -21.90 -15.66
CA ALA A 772 -7.45 -23.00 -14.74
C ALA A 772 -7.74 -22.59 -13.28
N LEU A 773 -8.68 -23.31 -12.65
CA LEU A 773 -9.24 -23.02 -11.33
C LEU A 773 -8.19 -22.85 -10.22
N ARG A 774 -7.07 -23.57 -10.27
CA ARG A 774 -6.00 -23.55 -9.25
C ARG A 774 -5.34 -22.17 -9.00
N PHE A 775 -5.50 -21.21 -9.90
CA PHE A 775 -5.02 -19.83 -9.71
C PHE A 775 -6.12 -18.85 -9.24
N LEU A 776 -7.36 -19.32 -9.07
CA LEU A 776 -8.50 -18.54 -8.55
C LEU A 776 -8.43 -18.41 -7.00
N GLY A 777 -7.30 -17.91 -6.50
CA GLY A 777 -7.05 -17.68 -5.08
C GLY A 777 -7.71 -16.40 -4.54
N MET A 778 -7.58 -16.17 -3.23
CA MET A 778 -8.25 -15.06 -2.53
C MET A 778 -8.01 -13.68 -3.16
N ASN A 779 -6.80 -13.40 -3.67
CA ASN A 779 -6.47 -12.12 -4.30
C ASN A 779 -7.27 -11.86 -5.58
N VAL A 780 -7.64 -12.91 -6.33
CA VAL A 780 -8.52 -12.79 -7.50
C VAL A 780 -9.97 -12.65 -7.04
N HIS A 781 -10.41 -13.47 -6.08
CA HIS A 781 -11.76 -13.42 -5.53
C HIS A 781 -12.11 -12.04 -4.93
N GLN A 782 -11.20 -11.42 -4.17
CA GLN A 782 -11.43 -10.11 -3.53
C GLN A 782 -11.63 -8.95 -4.51
N LEU A 783 -11.34 -9.13 -5.80
CA LEU A 783 -11.62 -8.13 -6.84
C LEU A 783 -13.11 -7.76 -6.89
N ILE A 784 -14.03 -8.70 -6.65
CA ILE A 784 -15.48 -8.44 -6.74
C ILE A 784 -15.97 -7.43 -5.69
N HIS A 785 -15.26 -7.30 -4.56
CA HIS A 785 -15.61 -6.42 -3.45
C HIS A 785 -15.02 -5.00 -3.55
N LEU A 786 -14.16 -4.73 -4.54
CA LEU A 786 -13.50 -3.42 -4.67
C LEU A 786 -14.47 -2.28 -5.01
N SER A 787 -15.61 -2.58 -5.63
CA SER A 787 -16.63 -1.57 -5.95
C SER A 787 -17.42 -1.16 -4.71
N ASP A 788 -17.86 -2.14 -3.91
CA ASP A 788 -18.54 -1.94 -2.62
C ASP A 788 -17.67 -1.07 -1.69
N GLN A 789 -16.36 -1.38 -1.64
CA GLN A 789 -15.39 -0.66 -0.82
C GLN A 789 -15.11 0.78 -1.28
N VAL A 790 -15.43 1.15 -2.53
CA VAL A 790 -15.40 2.54 -2.97
C VAL A 790 -16.65 3.30 -2.52
N LEU A 791 -17.81 2.63 -2.42
CA LEU A 791 -19.01 3.20 -1.81
C LEU A 791 -18.81 3.38 -0.29
N ASP A 792 -18.27 2.37 0.40
CA ASP A 792 -18.04 2.40 1.84
C ASP A 792 -17.06 3.52 2.28
N LEU A 793 -15.90 3.60 1.61
CA LEU A 793 -14.70 4.26 2.14
C LEU A 793 -14.05 5.29 1.18
N GLY A 794 -14.64 5.56 0.01
CA GLY A 794 -14.04 6.44 -0.99
C GLY A 794 -13.06 5.73 -1.95
N PRO A 795 -12.39 6.46 -2.86
CA PRO A 795 -11.63 5.87 -3.96
C PRO A 795 -10.48 4.93 -3.53
N LEU A 796 -10.08 3.96 -4.37
CA LEU A 796 -9.09 2.93 -4.00
C LEU A 796 -7.72 3.46 -3.51
N TRP A 797 -7.37 4.70 -3.83
CA TRP A 797 -6.14 5.36 -3.37
C TRP A 797 -6.18 5.82 -1.89
N VAL A 798 -7.37 5.88 -1.28
CA VAL A 798 -7.60 6.33 0.11
C VAL A 798 -6.98 5.41 1.16
N TYR A 799 -7.00 4.09 0.93
CA TYR A 799 -6.72 3.06 1.95
C TYR A 799 -5.64 2.05 1.52
N THR A 800 -4.58 2.54 0.87
CA THR A 800 -3.45 1.71 0.47
C THR A 800 -2.31 1.69 1.50
N CYS A 801 -1.70 0.52 1.70
CA CYS A 801 -0.53 0.33 2.56
C CYS A 801 0.79 0.87 1.95
N ALA A 802 0.78 1.46 0.75
CA ALA A 802 1.99 1.86 0.03
C ALA A 802 2.86 2.90 0.77
N PHE A 803 2.27 3.83 1.53
CA PHE A 803 3.05 4.74 2.36
C PHE A 803 3.60 4.04 3.62
N LEU A 804 2.90 3.01 4.13
CA LEU A 804 3.33 2.23 5.29
C LEU A 804 4.56 1.37 4.96
N GLU A 805 4.67 0.79 3.75
CA GLU A 805 5.91 0.10 3.31
C GLU A 805 7.11 1.07 3.38
N ASN A 806 6.92 2.30 2.91
CA ASN A 806 7.95 3.35 2.97
C ASN A 806 8.24 3.84 4.40
N TYR A 807 7.25 3.82 5.30
CA TYR A 807 7.42 4.17 6.72
C TYR A 807 8.14 3.06 7.50
N ASN A 808 7.76 1.80 7.28
CA ASN A 808 8.44 0.60 7.82
C ASN A 808 9.89 0.53 7.34
N GLY A 809 10.16 0.89 6.08
CA GLY A 809 11.50 1.03 5.52
C GLY A 809 12.35 2.14 6.15
N LYS A 810 11.75 3.10 6.87
CA LYS A 810 12.46 4.07 7.73
C LYS A 810 12.64 3.54 9.16
N ILE A 811 11.62 2.90 9.74
CA ILE A 811 11.72 2.24 11.06
C ILE A 811 12.88 1.24 11.09
N ASN A 812 13.09 0.48 10.01
CA ASN A 812 14.21 -0.45 9.88
C ASN A 812 15.61 0.19 9.91
N LYS A 813 15.73 1.51 9.72
CA LYS A 813 16.99 2.24 9.87
C LYS A 813 17.24 2.75 11.29
N PHE A 814 16.27 2.66 12.20
CA PHE A 814 16.35 3.23 13.55
C PHE A 814 17.01 2.32 14.59
N PHE A 815 17.36 1.08 14.22
CA PHE A 815 18.16 0.15 15.01
C PHE A 815 19.34 -0.36 14.20
N HIS A 816 20.46 -0.68 14.88
CA HIS A 816 21.73 -1.01 14.21
C HIS A 816 22.49 -2.19 14.84
N GLY A 817 21.95 -2.79 15.91
CA GLY A 817 22.58 -3.91 16.62
C GLY A 817 21.52 -4.89 17.10
N THR A 818 21.93 -6.12 17.41
CA THR A 818 21.04 -7.23 17.79
C THR A 818 20.39 -7.07 19.17
N GLN A 819 21.00 -6.28 20.06
CA GLN A 819 20.58 -6.10 21.45
C GLN A 819 19.73 -4.84 21.65
N HIS A 820 18.85 -4.87 22.66
CA HIS A 820 18.00 -3.75 23.09
C HIS A 820 17.25 -3.00 21.97
N ILE A 821 16.93 -3.66 20.85
CA ILE A 821 16.35 -3.03 19.66
C ILE A 821 15.08 -2.25 19.97
N ALA A 822 14.24 -2.78 20.86
CA ALA A 822 13.06 -2.06 21.33
C ALA A 822 13.44 -0.69 21.91
N MET A 823 14.43 -0.60 22.81
CA MET A 823 14.91 0.69 23.33
C MET A 823 15.56 1.56 22.26
N GLN A 824 16.33 0.99 21.32
CA GLN A 824 16.88 1.76 20.18
C GLN A 824 15.76 2.45 19.36
N ILE A 825 14.63 1.76 19.15
CA ILE A 825 13.47 2.30 18.44
C ILE A 825 12.62 3.20 19.37
N CYS A 826 12.45 2.89 20.65
CA CYS A 826 11.80 3.76 21.64
C CYS A 826 12.47 5.13 21.66
N SER A 827 13.79 5.17 21.83
CA SER A 827 14.58 6.40 21.81
C SER A 827 14.42 7.12 20.47
N THR A 828 14.67 6.45 19.35
CA THR A 828 14.63 7.10 18.02
C THR A 828 13.22 7.58 17.64
N ALA A 829 12.17 6.85 18.02
CA ALA A 829 10.78 7.25 17.82
C ALA A 829 10.37 8.40 18.75
N SER A 830 10.76 8.38 20.03
CA SER A 830 10.53 9.50 20.96
C SER A 830 11.26 10.76 20.48
N MET A 831 12.53 10.63 20.08
CA MET A 831 13.31 11.71 19.45
C MET A 831 12.57 12.28 18.23
N PHE A 832 12.08 11.43 17.31
CA PHE A 832 11.29 11.86 16.16
C PHE A 832 10.01 12.61 16.55
N MET A 833 9.25 12.07 17.52
CA MET A 833 8.02 12.71 18.05
C MET A 833 8.29 14.05 18.75
N GLN A 834 9.51 14.27 19.24
CA GLN A 834 9.92 15.50 19.92
C GLN A 834 10.61 16.53 19.01
N ILE A 835 11.00 16.23 17.75
CA ILE A 835 11.51 17.26 16.80
C ILE A 835 10.58 18.49 16.73
N PRO A 836 9.24 18.37 16.66
CA PRO A 836 8.34 19.52 16.64
C PRO A 836 8.18 20.22 18.01
N VAL A 837 8.59 19.58 19.10
CA VAL A 837 8.65 20.19 20.45
C VAL A 837 9.92 21.01 20.56
N PHE A 838 11.08 20.38 20.36
CA PHE A 838 12.39 21.03 20.46
C PHE A 838 12.53 22.22 19.49
N LYS A 839 12.01 22.13 18.25
CA LYS A 839 11.98 23.28 17.32
C LYS A 839 11.21 24.50 17.87
N ARG A 840 10.25 24.31 18.76
CA ARG A 840 9.52 25.41 19.45
C ARG A 840 10.25 25.92 20.70
N MET A 841 11.11 25.10 21.31
CA MET A 841 12.01 25.52 22.40
C MET A 841 13.19 26.34 21.88
N LEU A 842 13.62 26.12 20.63
CA LEU A 842 14.61 26.97 19.96
C LEU A 842 14.16 28.45 19.90
N PRO A 843 14.98 29.42 20.34
CA PRO A 843 14.72 30.85 20.17
C PRO A 843 14.39 31.24 18.72
N PRO A 844 13.59 32.30 18.46
CA PRO A 844 13.27 32.75 17.09
C PRO A 844 14.50 32.94 16.20
N ASP A 845 15.53 33.58 16.73
CA ASP A 845 16.75 33.97 16.01
C ASP A 845 17.89 32.93 16.09
N SER A 846 17.61 31.73 16.61
CA SER A 846 18.60 30.66 16.73
C SER A 846 19.16 30.26 15.35
N LYS A 847 20.49 30.35 15.21
CA LYS A 847 21.23 29.92 14.01
C LYS A 847 20.97 28.42 13.72
N VAL A 848 20.76 27.63 14.76
CA VAL A 848 20.39 26.20 14.68
C VAL A 848 19.00 26.00 14.11
N LYS A 849 18.01 26.83 14.48
CA LYS A 849 16.66 26.80 13.89
C LYS A 849 16.71 27.02 12.37
N GLY A 850 17.50 28.00 11.94
CA GLY A 850 17.76 28.29 10.52
C GLY A 850 18.61 27.23 9.79
N PHE A 851 19.37 26.39 10.51
CA PHE A 851 20.08 25.24 9.96
C PHE A 851 19.15 24.03 9.77
N CYS A 852 18.39 23.67 10.81
CA CYS A 852 17.42 22.58 10.78
C CYS A 852 16.35 22.76 9.70
N ASP A 853 15.91 23.99 9.44
CA ASP A 853 14.95 24.30 8.37
C ASP A 853 15.58 24.30 6.97
N LYS A 854 16.90 24.51 6.85
CA LYS A 854 17.63 24.27 5.58
C LYS A 854 17.77 22.77 5.31
N LEU A 855 18.09 21.97 6.33
CA LEU A 855 18.20 20.51 6.22
C LEU A 855 16.89 19.86 5.73
N LYS A 856 15.75 20.19 6.34
CA LYS A 856 14.45 19.65 5.90
C LYS A 856 14.07 20.05 4.46
N ASN A 857 14.66 21.12 3.93
CA ASN A 857 14.47 21.59 2.55
C ASN A 857 15.64 21.21 1.61
N TRP A 858 16.59 20.36 2.02
CA TRP A 858 17.89 20.18 1.35
C TRP A 858 17.87 19.38 0.03
N ARG A 859 16.72 19.26 -0.63
CA ARG A 859 16.69 18.97 -2.07
C ARG A 859 17.39 20.13 -2.79
N LYS A 860 18.67 19.93 -3.20
CA LYS A 860 19.57 20.93 -3.82
C LYS A 860 18.79 22.07 -4.47
N PRO A 861 18.76 23.29 -3.89
CA PRO A 861 17.82 24.33 -4.31
C PRO A 861 18.05 24.64 -5.79
N PHE A 862 17.05 24.31 -6.61
CA PHE A 862 17.13 24.56 -8.04
C PHE A 862 17.27 26.06 -8.26
N LYS A 863 18.26 26.49 -9.05
CA LYS A 863 18.42 27.90 -9.42
C LYS A 863 17.15 28.39 -10.13
N ILE A 864 16.32 29.15 -9.40
CA ILE A 864 15.18 29.85 -9.97
C ILE A 864 15.74 30.93 -10.91
N ALA A 865 15.21 30.99 -12.12
CA ALA A 865 15.54 32.01 -13.11
C ALA A 865 14.63 33.23 -12.94
N ASP A 866 13.32 32.96 -12.92
CA ASP A 866 12.21 33.88 -12.66
C ASP A 866 11.13 33.13 -11.86
N VAL A 867 10.39 33.87 -11.02
CA VAL A 867 9.11 33.42 -10.44
C VAL A 867 8.00 33.75 -11.43
N ILE A 868 7.04 32.85 -11.61
CA ILE A 868 5.91 33.02 -12.55
C ILE A 868 4.62 33.29 -11.76
N ASP A 869 4.42 32.53 -10.68
CA ASP A 869 3.38 32.68 -9.66
C ASP A 869 3.82 31.96 -8.37
N ASP A 870 2.95 31.92 -7.36
CA ASP A 870 3.21 31.30 -6.04
C ASP A 870 3.60 29.81 -6.10
N TYR A 871 3.26 29.11 -7.18
CA TYR A 871 3.48 27.66 -7.36
C TYR A 871 4.30 27.31 -8.61
N SER A 872 4.65 28.30 -9.44
CA SER A 872 5.32 28.11 -10.74
C SER A 872 6.60 28.95 -10.90
N TYR A 873 7.66 28.31 -11.40
CA TYR A 873 9.01 28.86 -11.46
C TYR A 873 9.73 28.45 -12.74
N ALA A 874 10.40 29.39 -13.41
CA ALA A 874 11.37 29.08 -14.46
C ALA A 874 12.69 28.60 -13.80
N VAL A 875 13.28 27.48 -14.25
CA VAL A 875 14.34 26.80 -13.49
C VAL A 875 15.63 26.59 -14.29
N GLY A 876 16.68 27.35 -13.94
CA GLY A 876 18.05 27.20 -14.42
C GLY A 876 18.66 28.49 -14.97
N THR A 877 18.86 28.52 -16.28
CA THR A 877 19.44 29.62 -17.04
C THR A 877 18.74 29.73 -18.38
N TYR A 878 18.61 30.95 -18.90
CA TYR A 878 18.10 31.17 -20.25
C TYR A 878 19.12 30.72 -21.30
N SER A 879 18.60 30.29 -22.45
CA SER A 879 19.36 30.06 -23.67
C SER A 879 19.57 31.37 -24.42
N PHE A 880 20.74 31.51 -25.06
CA PHE A 880 21.12 32.66 -25.88
C PHE A 880 21.30 32.29 -27.36
N ASN A 881 20.81 31.11 -27.79
CA ASN A 881 20.83 30.73 -29.20
C ASN A 881 19.83 31.60 -29.99
N MET A 882 20.34 32.58 -30.73
CA MET A 882 19.53 33.52 -31.52
C MET A 882 18.66 32.85 -32.58
N ARG A 883 19.04 31.67 -33.10
CA ARG A 883 18.20 30.90 -34.02
C ARG A 883 16.98 30.35 -33.32
N ASP A 884 17.19 29.65 -32.19
CA ASP A 884 16.09 29.11 -31.40
C ASP A 884 15.16 30.23 -30.92
N ILE A 885 15.72 31.36 -30.45
CA ILE A 885 14.96 32.53 -30.01
C ILE A 885 14.07 33.06 -31.13
N ARG A 886 14.59 33.18 -32.36
CA ARG A 886 13.81 33.62 -33.52
C ARG A 886 12.71 32.62 -33.89
N ASP A 887 13.06 31.35 -34.05
CA ASP A 887 12.14 30.31 -34.51
C ASP A 887 11.00 30.08 -33.51
N THR A 888 11.33 30.05 -32.20
CA THR A 888 10.35 29.93 -31.10
C THR A 888 9.53 31.22 -30.94
N GLY A 889 10.16 32.37 -31.11
CA GLY A 889 9.51 33.68 -31.14
C GLY A 889 8.41 33.72 -32.19
N ASN A 890 8.72 33.38 -33.45
CA ASN A 890 7.76 33.34 -34.56
C ASN A 890 6.50 32.51 -34.24
N VAL A 891 6.65 31.36 -33.55
CA VAL A 891 5.53 30.53 -33.10
C VAL A 891 4.66 31.27 -32.08
N VAL A 892 5.27 31.91 -31.08
CA VAL A 892 4.57 32.72 -30.07
C VAL A 892 3.86 33.93 -30.71
N GLN A 893 4.50 34.63 -31.65
CA GLN A 893 3.89 35.74 -32.38
C GLN A 893 2.64 35.29 -33.13
N ARG A 894 2.76 34.20 -33.91
CA ARG A 894 1.68 33.66 -34.75
C ARG A 894 0.51 33.10 -33.95
N CYS A 895 0.78 32.40 -32.85
CA CYS A 895 -0.27 31.72 -32.09
C CYS A 895 -0.99 32.64 -31.08
N LEU A 896 -0.35 33.73 -30.64
CA LEU A 896 -0.89 34.63 -29.60
C LEU A 896 -1.02 36.10 -30.05
N ASN A 897 -0.88 36.39 -31.36
CA ASN A 897 -0.95 37.73 -31.96
C ASN A 897 0.02 38.76 -31.32
N LYS A 898 1.24 38.32 -30.98
CA LYS A 898 2.24 39.11 -30.25
C LYS A 898 3.32 39.70 -31.15
N PHE A 899 3.04 40.86 -31.74
CA PHE A 899 3.94 41.47 -32.74
C PHE A 899 5.09 42.30 -32.18
N SER A 900 5.12 42.60 -30.87
CA SER A 900 6.19 43.37 -30.20
C SER A 900 6.65 42.74 -28.89
N GLY A 901 7.96 42.53 -28.71
CA GLY A 901 8.56 42.07 -27.46
C GLY A 901 9.88 41.31 -27.65
N SER A 902 10.58 41.08 -26.55
CA SER A 902 11.79 40.26 -26.47
C SER A 902 11.46 38.84 -25.97
N CYS A 903 12.09 37.84 -26.58
CA CYS A 903 11.91 36.42 -26.29
C CYS A 903 13.17 35.81 -25.66
N SER A 904 13.03 35.10 -24.54
CA SER A 904 14.12 34.37 -23.87
C SER A 904 13.70 32.93 -23.60
N ILE A 905 14.50 31.95 -24.02
CA ILE A 905 14.13 30.52 -23.94
C ILE A 905 14.66 29.89 -22.66
N PHE A 906 13.86 29.05 -22.00
CA PHE A 906 14.29 28.20 -20.90
C PHE A 906 13.78 26.77 -21.08
N TYR A 907 14.44 25.82 -20.40
CA TYR A 907 14.28 24.38 -20.68
C TYR A 907 13.63 23.57 -19.56
N ARG A 908 13.33 24.20 -18.41
CA ARG A 908 12.69 23.53 -17.25
C ARG A 908 11.74 24.47 -16.52
N LEU A 909 10.53 23.99 -16.25
CA LEU A 909 9.49 24.65 -15.48
C LEU A 909 9.23 23.80 -14.24
N ARG A 910 9.18 24.41 -13.06
CA ARG A 910 8.54 23.80 -11.90
C ARG A 910 7.12 24.38 -11.81
N LYS A 911 6.10 23.54 -11.66
CA LYS A 911 4.69 23.97 -11.48
C LYS A 911 4.00 23.01 -10.53
N ASN A 912 3.32 23.51 -9.51
CA ASN A 912 2.64 22.73 -8.47
C ASN A 912 3.57 21.67 -7.85
N GLY A 913 4.83 22.05 -7.59
CA GLY A 913 5.88 21.15 -7.10
C GLY A 913 6.56 20.27 -8.17
N VAL A 914 5.83 19.87 -9.22
CA VAL A 914 6.25 18.97 -10.32
C VAL A 914 7.26 19.64 -11.25
N MET A 915 8.25 18.89 -11.73
CA MET A 915 9.27 19.35 -12.69
C MET A 915 8.94 18.93 -14.13
N TYR A 916 8.63 19.90 -14.98
CA TYR A 916 8.45 19.77 -16.42
C TYR A 916 9.74 20.15 -17.15
N PHE A 917 10.03 19.48 -18.27
CA PHE A 917 11.25 19.64 -19.04
C PHE A 917 10.91 19.80 -20.52
N SER A 918 11.69 20.59 -21.25
CA SER A 918 11.55 20.63 -22.71
C SER A 918 12.20 19.39 -23.34
N GLU A 919 11.74 18.99 -24.53
CA GLU A 919 12.29 17.85 -25.27
C GLU A 919 13.79 18.01 -25.57
N GLU A 920 14.22 19.25 -25.83
CA GLU A 920 15.62 19.60 -26.11
C GLU A 920 16.55 19.60 -24.88
N TYR A 921 16.04 19.33 -23.66
CA TYR A 921 16.87 19.32 -22.46
C TYR A 921 17.72 18.04 -22.37
N GLY A 922 18.85 18.02 -23.09
CA GLY A 922 19.79 16.90 -23.18
C GLY A 922 20.55 16.51 -21.90
N ARG A 923 20.12 16.96 -20.71
CA ARG A 923 20.69 16.59 -19.40
C ARG A 923 19.72 15.77 -18.52
N LEU A 924 18.69 15.17 -19.11
CA LEU A 924 17.88 14.14 -18.44
C LEU A 924 18.60 12.78 -18.49
N SER A 925 18.34 11.92 -17.50
CA SER A 925 18.71 10.50 -17.58
C SER A 925 18.08 9.86 -18.82
N SER A 926 18.82 8.98 -19.50
CA SER A 926 18.36 8.27 -20.71
C SER A 926 17.03 7.52 -20.53
N ARG A 927 16.66 7.16 -19.30
CA ARG A 927 15.41 6.47 -18.92
C ARG A 927 14.30 7.38 -18.36
N LYS A 928 14.45 8.71 -18.40
CA LYS A 928 13.43 9.68 -17.96
C LYS A 928 12.99 10.61 -19.09
N LYS A 929 11.70 10.96 -19.14
CA LYS A 929 11.14 11.90 -20.11
C LYS A 929 9.92 12.63 -19.53
N SER A 930 10.04 13.95 -19.39
CA SER A 930 9.03 14.83 -18.76
C SER A 930 8.66 16.02 -19.66
N SER A 931 8.63 15.77 -20.97
CA SER A 931 8.24 16.72 -22.01
C SER A 931 6.82 16.50 -22.52
N PHE A 932 6.25 15.30 -22.35
CA PHE A 932 4.88 15.01 -22.74
C PHE A 932 3.88 15.47 -21.69
N ILE A 933 2.78 16.09 -22.14
CA ILE A 933 1.77 16.73 -21.30
C ILE A 933 0.35 16.57 -21.84
N GLN A 934 -0.61 16.67 -20.93
CA GLN A 934 -1.98 17.10 -21.23
C GLN A 934 -2.09 18.61 -20.97
N PHE A 935 -2.80 19.34 -21.84
CA PHE A 935 -2.95 20.79 -21.73
C PHE A 935 -4.29 21.28 -22.28
N LEU A 936 -4.63 22.53 -21.97
CA LEU A 936 -5.79 23.25 -22.50
C LEU A 936 -5.43 24.05 -23.75
N ASP A 937 -6.15 23.82 -24.84
CA ASP A 937 -6.18 24.65 -26.04
C ASP A 937 -7.60 25.23 -26.15
N GLY A 938 -7.77 26.48 -25.70
CA GLY A 938 -9.08 26.99 -25.29
C GLY A 938 -9.67 26.13 -24.17
N GLU A 939 -10.91 25.69 -24.34
CA GLU A 939 -11.59 24.76 -23.41
C GLU A 939 -11.22 23.28 -23.66
N THR A 940 -10.43 22.97 -24.69
CA THR A 940 -10.21 21.57 -25.14
C THR A 940 -8.97 20.91 -24.52
N LYS A 941 -9.11 19.71 -23.96
CA LYS A 941 -8.01 18.91 -23.37
C LYS A 941 -7.21 18.15 -24.44
N GLN A 942 -6.13 18.76 -24.92
CA GLN A 942 -5.23 18.19 -25.93
C GLN A 942 -3.99 17.52 -25.30
N LEU A 943 -3.26 16.76 -26.12
CA LEU A 943 -2.04 16.05 -25.76
C LEU A 943 -0.88 16.60 -26.59
N GLY A 944 0.31 16.69 -26.01
CA GLY A 944 1.44 17.30 -26.72
C GLY A 944 2.80 17.05 -26.09
N CYS A 945 3.84 17.47 -26.80
CA CYS A 945 5.24 17.46 -26.34
C CYS A 945 5.77 18.90 -26.28
N ILE A 946 6.27 19.32 -25.12
CA ILE A 946 6.90 20.62 -24.89
C ILE A 946 8.22 20.66 -25.65
N LEU A 947 8.29 21.51 -26.68
CA LEU A 947 9.53 21.76 -27.41
C LEU A 947 10.47 22.66 -26.60
N ARG A 948 9.97 23.83 -26.18
CA ARG A 948 10.70 24.90 -25.47
C ARG A 948 9.76 25.74 -24.60
N PHE A 949 10.24 26.25 -23.45
CA PHE A 949 9.55 27.30 -22.70
C PHE A 949 10.10 28.69 -23.06
N VAL A 950 9.26 29.71 -22.97
CA VAL A 950 9.55 31.09 -23.37
C VAL A 950 9.14 32.07 -22.28
N ARG A 951 10.06 32.97 -21.90
CA ARG A 951 9.76 34.25 -21.24
C ARG A 951 9.58 35.30 -22.32
N TRP A 952 8.44 36.00 -22.33
CA TRP A 952 8.12 37.06 -23.28
C TRP A 952 7.88 38.38 -22.54
N SER A 953 8.70 39.40 -22.80
CA SER A 953 8.59 40.73 -22.17
C SER A 953 8.52 41.85 -23.21
N ASN A 954 7.63 42.82 -23.02
CA ASN A 954 7.38 43.90 -23.99
C ASN A 954 8.40 45.07 -23.86
N CYS A 955 9.69 44.75 -23.79
CA CYS A 955 10.76 45.74 -23.64
C CYS A 955 10.94 46.57 -24.92
N ARG A 956 10.92 47.91 -24.78
CA ARG A 956 11.12 48.86 -25.90
C ARG A 956 12.60 49.26 -26.03
N ASN A 957 13.41 48.41 -26.64
CA ASN A 957 14.77 48.65 -27.17
C ASN A 957 15.87 49.19 -26.23
N LEU A 958 15.56 49.68 -25.03
CA LEU A 958 16.51 50.21 -24.03
C LEU A 958 16.92 49.15 -22.98
N CYS A 959 16.35 47.95 -23.05
CA CYS A 959 16.69 46.82 -22.20
C CYS A 959 17.58 45.83 -22.98
N ASP A 960 18.69 45.38 -22.39
CA ASP A 960 19.44 44.23 -22.90
C ASP A 960 18.59 42.94 -22.84
N VAL A 961 18.95 41.94 -23.64
CA VAL A 961 18.32 40.60 -23.71
C VAL A 961 18.37 39.86 -22.36
N LYS A 962 19.14 40.37 -21.40
CA LYS A 962 19.25 39.88 -20.01
C LYS A 962 18.26 40.51 -19.01
N CYS A 963 17.42 41.46 -19.44
CA CYS A 963 16.51 42.20 -18.55
C CYS A 963 15.47 41.28 -17.88
N ARG A 964 15.43 41.30 -16.54
CA ARG A 964 14.52 40.49 -15.70
C ARG A 964 13.40 41.29 -15.06
N ASP A 965 13.60 42.59 -14.93
CA ASP A 965 12.82 43.46 -14.05
C ASP A 965 11.56 44.00 -14.76
N CYS A 966 11.52 43.92 -16.09
CA CYS A 966 10.31 44.21 -16.86
C CYS A 966 9.32 43.04 -16.82
N PRO A 967 8.00 43.33 -16.63
CA PRO A 967 6.95 42.33 -16.65
C PRO A 967 7.00 41.41 -17.87
N ALA A 968 6.85 40.11 -17.60
CA ALA A 968 6.90 39.06 -18.60
C ALA A 968 5.73 38.09 -18.44
N GLN A 969 5.36 37.45 -19.56
CA GLN A 969 4.42 36.34 -19.59
C GLN A 969 5.15 35.09 -20.07
N PHE A 970 4.73 33.91 -19.58
CA PHE A 970 5.47 32.67 -19.72
C PHE A 970 4.68 31.64 -20.52
N PHE A 971 5.30 31.10 -21.57
CA PHE A 971 4.64 30.22 -22.54
C PHE A 971 5.40 28.91 -22.72
N ALA A 972 4.70 27.86 -23.10
CA ALA A 972 5.27 26.65 -23.66
C ALA A 972 4.95 26.59 -25.16
N THR A 973 5.96 26.30 -25.98
CA THR A 973 5.74 25.85 -27.36
C THR A 973 5.59 24.34 -27.37
N VAL A 974 4.51 23.86 -27.96
CA VAL A 974 4.05 22.47 -27.83
C VAL A 974 3.75 21.90 -29.21
N LYS A 975 4.36 20.76 -29.55
CA LYS A 975 3.97 19.96 -30.71
C LYS A 975 2.73 19.15 -30.34
N VAL A 976 1.63 19.34 -31.05
CA VAL A 976 0.34 18.70 -30.76
C VAL A 976 0.35 17.25 -31.25
N TYR A 977 -0.22 16.35 -30.45
CA TYR A 977 -0.46 14.96 -30.81
C TYR A 977 -1.97 14.72 -30.89
N GLU A 978 -2.42 14.23 -32.04
CA GLU A 978 -3.84 13.99 -32.30
C GLU A 978 -4.21 12.59 -31.79
N ARG A 979 -5.39 12.45 -31.15
CA ARG A 979 -5.85 11.16 -30.59
C ARG A 979 -6.40 10.30 -31.71
N ASP A 980 -5.94 9.05 -31.79
CA ASP A 980 -6.64 8.02 -32.55
C ASP A 980 -7.83 7.52 -31.70
N PHE A 981 -9.04 7.70 -32.23
CA PHE A 981 -10.28 7.36 -31.52
C PHE A 981 -10.65 5.87 -31.67
N TRP A 982 -10.08 5.13 -32.62
CA TRP A 982 -10.48 3.75 -32.92
C TRP A 982 -10.10 2.74 -31.83
N PHE A 983 -8.95 2.96 -31.17
CA PHE A 983 -8.45 2.14 -30.05
C PHE A 983 -9.45 2.04 -28.86
N ALA A 984 -10.42 2.95 -28.79
CA ALA A 984 -11.41 2.99 -27.71
C ALA A 984 -12.49 1.88 -27.77
N HIS A 985 -12.73 1.26 -28.93
CA HIS A 985 -13.94 0.47 -29.18
C HIS A 985 -13.73 -1.06 -29.21
N GLU A 986 -12.49 -1.55 -29.11
CA GLU A 986 -12.15 -2.99 -29.27
C GLU A 986 -12.53 -3.88 -28.06
N TYR A 987 -12.86 -3.29 -26.89
CA TYR A 987 -12.85 -3.98 -25.59
C TYR A 987 -14.16 -3.84 -24.77
N ARG A 988 -15.20 -4.62 -25.13
CA ARG A 988 -16.51 -4.74 -24.42
C ARG A 988 -17.07 -3.36 -23.96
N ASN A 989 -17.16 -2.40 -24.88
CA ASN A 989 -17.69 -1.03 -24.72
C ASN A 989 -17.01 -0.11 -23.68
N VAL A 990 -16.04 -0.58 -22.88
CA VAL A 990 -15.38 0.25 -21.86
C VAL A 990 -14.11 0.92 -22.39
N ARG A 991 -14.21 2.24 -22.57
CA ARG A 991 -13.16 3.08 -23.13
C ARG A 991 -12.08 3.44 -22.09
N LEU A 992 -10.85 2.93 -22.29
CA LEU A 992 -9.63 3.34 -21.57
C LEU A 992 -9.19 4.77 -21.96
N SER A 993 -10.01 5.78 -21.67
CA SER A 993 -9.88 7.18 -22.15
C SER A 993 -8.56 7.90 -21.76
N TYR A 994 -7.85 7.38 -20.76
CA TYR A 994 -6.54 7.86 -20.31
C TYR A 994 -5.36 7.28 -21.11
N MET A 995 -5.53 6.14 -21.79
CA MET A 995 -4.58 5.57 -22.74
C MET A 995 -4.99 5.96 -24.16
N CYS A 996 -4.23 6.85 -24.80
CA CYS A 996 -4.48 7.25 -26.18
C CYS A 996 -3.35 6.74 -27.10
N LYS A 997 -3.70 5.94 -28.10
CA LYS A 997 -2.93 5.91 -29.34
C LYS A 997 -2.96 7.31 -29.96
N VAL A 998 -1.85 7.78 -30.50
CA VAL A 998 -1.73 9.13 -31.05
C VAL A 998 -0.95 9.16 -32.35
N THR A 999 -1.27 10.14 -33.20
CA THR A 999 -0.47 10.52 -34.37
C THR A 999 0.28 11.83 -34.09
N CYS A 1000 1.48 11.95 -34.64
CA CYS A 1000 2.31 13.14 -34.47
C CYS A 1000 1.91 14.19 -35.52
N SER A 1001 1.23 15.26 -35.11
CA SER A 1001 0.81 16.32 -36.04
C SER A 1001 1.97 17.25 -36.41
N ASN A 1002 1.84 17.96 -37.53
CA ASN A 1002 2.72 19.09 -37.86
C ASN A 1002 2.28 20.41 -37.18
N ARG A 1003 1.25 20.38 -36.30
CA ARG A 1003 0.75 21.55 -35.58
C ARG A 1003 1.63 21.81 -34.35
N VAL A 1004 2.33 22.94 -34.37
CA VAL A 1004 2.96 23.54 -33.18
C VAL A 1004 2.13 24.73 -32.73
N VAL A 1005 1.81 24.78 -31.44
CA VAL A 1005 1.10 25.87 -30.76
C VAL A 1005 1.99 26.52 -29.71
N ALA A 1006 1.67 27.77 -29.34
CA ALA A 1006 2.14 28.36 -28.09
C ALA A 1006 0.95 28.43 -27.12
N ILE A 1007 1.15 27.94 -25.90
CA ILE A 1007 0.17 27.99 -24.81
C ILE A 1007 0.78 28.69 -23.59
N ASP A 1008 -0.06 29.24 -22.71
CA ASP A 1008 0.41 29.70 -21.41
C ASP A 1008 0.89 28.50 -20.56
N VAL A 1009 1.90 28.69 -19.71
CA VAL A 1009 2.32 27.62 -18.78
C VAL A 1009 1.23 27.25 -17.78
N GLN A 1010 0.24 28.13 -17.54
CA GLN A 1010 -0.95 27.81 -16.76
C GLN A 1010 -1.87 26.81 -17.45
N SER A 1011 -1.91 26.78 -18.79
CA SER A 1011 -2.70 25.82 -19.57
C SER A 1011 -2.19 24.37 -19.49
N ILE A 1012 -0.98 24.13 -18.96
CA ILE A 1012 -0.44 22.77 -18.74
C ILE A 1012 -1.17 22.11 -17.56
N ILE A 1013 -1.85 20.99 -17.80
CA ILE A 1013 -2.61 20.24 -16.79
C ILE A 1013 -1.70 19.26 -16.05
N SER A 1014 -1.02 18.36 -16.76
CA SER A 1014 -0.25 17.26 -16.16
C SER A 1014 0.85 16.73 -17.08
N LEU A 1015 1.90 16.16 -16.49
CA LEU A 1015 2.85 15.30 -17.20
C LEU A 1015 2.17 14.00 -17.64
N CYS A 1016 2.54 13.51 -18.81
CA CYS A 1016 2.06 12.24 -19.37
C CYS A 1016 3.22 11.28 -19.67
N PHE A 1017 2.93 9.98 -19.65
CA PHE A 1017 3.83 8.97 -20.19
C PHE A 1017 3.77 9.01 -21.71
N PHE A 1018 4.90 8.76 -22.37
CA PHE A 1018 4.97 8.52 -23.81
C PHE A 1018 5.91 7.36 -24.10
N TYR A 1019 5.50 6.47 -25.00
CA TYR A 1019 6.34 5.44 -25.58
C TYR A 1019 5.76 4.91 -26.89
N GLU A 1020 6.61 4.27 -27.68
CA GLU A 1020 6.23 3.56 -28.90
C GLU A 1020 6.13 2.06 -28.61
N ALA A 1021 5.06 1.43 -29.08
CA ALA A 1021 4.83 -0.01 -28.97
C ALA A 1021 4.17 -0.53 -30.25
N ASN A 1022 4.73 -1.60 -30.83
CA ASN A 1022 4.17 -2.28 -32.01
C ASN A 1022 3.99 -1.37 -33.25
N GLY A 1023 4.81 -0.32 -33.38
CA GLY A 1023 4.71 0.69 -34.46
C GLY A 1023 3.78 1.87 -34.14
N ASP A 1024 2.96 1.75 -33.09
CA ASP A 1024 2.05 2.81 -32.63
C ASP A 1024 2.70 3.67 -31.53
N MET A 1025 2.44 4.98 -31.56
CA MET A 1025 2.77 5.91 -30.48
C MET A 1025 1.62 5.96 -29.47
N PHE A 1026 1.94 5.90 -28.18
CA PHE A 1026 0.98 6.04 -27.09
C PHE A 1026 1.34 7.20 -26.18
N ILE A 1027 0.34 8.01 -25.83
CA ILE A 1027 0.38 8.93 -24.70
C ILE A 1027 -0.60 8.43 -23.64
N VAL A 1028 -0.11 8.20 -22.42
CA VAL A 1028 -0.92 7.78 -21.28
C VAL A 1028 -0.91 8.86 -20.21
N THR A 1029 -2.09 9.36 -19.86
CA THR A 1029 -2.26 10.37 -18.81
C THR A 1029 -2.31 9.70 -17.44
N PRO A 1030 -1.79 10.32 -16.37
CA PRO A 1030 -2.01 9.85 -14.99
C PRO A 1030 -3.50 9.62 -14.71
N ILE A 1031 -3.82 8.54 -13.99
CA ILE A 1031 -5.23 8.14 -13.75
C ILE A 1031 -5.95 9.03 -12.72
N ASN A 1032 -5.19 9.75 -11.90
CA ASN A 1032 -5.62 10.76 -10.95
C ASN A 1032 -4.44 11.74 -10.68
N ARG A 1033 -4.67 12.83 -9.94
CA ARG A 1033 -3.61 13.79 -9.57
C ARG A 1033 -2.58 13.23 -8.58
N LEU A 1034 -3.00 12.29 -7.73
CA LEU A 1034 -2.23 11.72 -6.62
C LEU A 1034 -1.14 10.72 -7.07
N GLU A 1035 -1.16 10.29 -8.34
CA GLU A 1035 -0.05 9.59 -8.99
C GLU A 1035 1.12 10.52 -9.37
N ILE A 1036 0.92 11.84 -9.30
CA ILE A 1036 1.90 12.88 -9.68
C ILE A 1036 2.50 13.60 -8.46
N GLU A 1037 1.74 13.69 -7.36
CA GLU A 1037 2.11 14.37 -6.10
C GLU A 1037 3.10 13.56 -5.23
#